data_AF-A0A9P7AKL3-F1
#
_entry.id   AF-A0A9P7AKL3-F1
#
_cell.length_a   1.000
_cell.length_b   1.000
_cell.length_c   1.000
_cell.angle_alpha   90.00
_cell.angle_beta   90.00
_cell.angle_gamma   90.00
#
_symmetry.space_group_name_H-M   'P 1'
#
loop_
_entity.id
_entity.type
_entity.pdbx_description
1 polymer ?
#
loop_
_entity_poly.entity_id
_entity_poly.type
_entity_poly.pdbx_seq_one_letter_code
_entity_poly.pdbx_strand_id
1 'polypeptide(L)'
;MSNTTASDLAKLTVPQLKVLCKERRIIGYSKLGKAALLLKLNNNDTTRGDTQSQAVISIQPSISKATAPEHIGHPADLAPALSTGVTALNHTRNAQTANKDLTATSAEKSALCKALPVSGPPSLVNSVSVCDANSSSSSTKLPGTLKASGSTFATESPGAAGHLPHNSSASASSNAVPIVAQPQNINLVQKGSKTKLQGRFKPPVFTTAPIITSTLLTSRQVSHNDYRVDKITSISPDTFSLEAAPISMSSLMNITLPPKLSDRKRVQSLAVILSALTNQDRQTCTMVSRTFRYAVYLSATHMLTQKYHGRRLNQIMKRHPQNTTNMWPYLRQRQNEATFWRHAFRNSWVGRYNSLLGIDPLSARLWASADDEKQVVVALRFRFILTRLWFTLSVGTNERDPSAWLKHIVEDAQEVVKGEIWAITIRDGNSLSEFYVLESTCEVIGRALNAPQLEIYSSGLRADWSRYIASHTGISAGPHNLFSGNLRWANYEEYDRGMSRHWLHRISSEADVGLSKKVVAERYVLACVLANSISGQWMSSNQMAQEFAGLPSQVTPAAIRGKTPKINLYLPAHHHVESVHFTTPKGVPLHPALAVIQTPAREYVVLKDNGMQVGCEEDGVANVWMHVLGCDENGIAVSK
;
A
#
# COMPACT_ATOMS: atom_id res chain seq x y z
N MET A 1 -44.14 24.91 -6.63
CA MET A 1 -42.78 25.34 -7.07
C MET A 1 -42.72 25.26 -8.58
N SER A 2 -42.02 26.15 -9.26
CA SER A 2 -41.87 26.12 -10.72
C SER A 2 -40.93 24.99 -11.16
N ASN A 3 -41.39 24.13 -12.07
CA ASN A 3 -40.58 23.06 -12.64
C ASN A 3 -39.41 23.68 -13.44
N THR A 4 -38.22 23.66 -12.85
CA THR A 4 -37.00 24.18 -13.48
C THR A 4 -36.58 23.19 -14.56
N THR A 5 -36.52 23.62 -15.83
CA THR A 5 -36.23 22.67 -16.92
C THR A 5 -34.76 22.27 -16.91
N ALA A 6 -34.44 21.11 -17.49
CA ALA A 6 -33.05 20.66 -17.61
C ALA A 6 -32.16 21.67 -18.38
N SER A 7 -32.75 22.44 -19.31
CA SER A 7 -32.07 23.50 -20.04
C SER A 7 -31.77 24.74 -19.19
N ASP A 8 -32.55 24.99 -18.13
CA ASP A 8 -32.31 26.08 -17.17
C ASP A 8 -31.23 25.70 -16.16
N LEU A 9 -31.26 24.45 -15.65
CA LEU A 9 -30.17 23.92 -14.82
C LEU A 9 -28.82 24.00 -15.57
N ALA A 10 -28.80 23.69 -16.87
CA ALA A 10 -27.60 23.77 -17.69
C ALA A 10 -26.98 25.19 -17.78
N LYS A 11 -27.76 26.26 -17.56
CA LYS A 11 -27.26 27.65 -17.55
C LYS A 11 -26.51 27.99 -16.26
N LEU A 12 -26.83 27.32 -15.14
CA LEU A 12 -26.29 27.63 -13.82
C LEU A 12 -24.79 27.35 -13.68
N THR A 13 -24.13 28.10 -12.81
CA THR A 13 -22.73 27.91 -12.43
C THR A 13 -22.55 26.77 -11.43
N VAL A 14 -21.32 26.25 -11.27
CA VAL A 14 -21.03 25.19 -10.28
C VAL A 14 -21.45 25.59 -8.85
N PRO A 15 -21.19 26.81 -8.34
CA PRO A 15 -21.69 27.23 -7.03
C PRO A 15 -23.22 27.18 -6.92
N GLN A 16 -23.95 27.68 -7.92
CA GLN A 16 -25.43 27.66 -7.93
C GLN A 16 -25.99 26.22 -7.95
N LEU A 17 -25.39 25.32 -8.73
CA LEU A 17 -25.76 23.91 -8.75
C LEU A 17 -25.46 23.22 -7.42
N LYS A 18 -24.35 23.56 -6.75
CA LYS A 18 -24.04 23.06 -5.40
C LYS A 18 -25.03 23.61 -4.34
N VAL A 19 -25.49 24.85 -4.46
CA VAL A 19 -26.57 25.40 -3.62
C VAL A 19 -27.88 24.64 -3.84
N LEU A 20 -28.30 24.40 -5.08
CA LEU A 20 -29.49 23.57 -5.38
C LEU A 20 -29.37 22.14 -4.85
N CYS A 21 -28.19 21.51 -4.91
CA CYS A 21 -27.96 20.21 -4.28
C CYS A 21 -28.12 20.28 -2.75
N LYS A 22 -27.62 21.34 -2.10
CA LYS A 22 -27.78 21.57 -0.65
C LYS A 22 -29.25 21.75 -0.26
N GLU A 23 -29.99 22.58 -0.99
CA GLU A 23 -31.42 22.84 -0.78
C GLU A 23 -32.26 21.56 -0.98
N ARG A 24 -31.97 20.79 -2.03
CA ARG A 24 -32.60 19.48 -2.30
C ARG A 24 -32.11 18.34 -1.39
N ARG A 25 -31.22 18.62 -0.43
CA ARG A 25 -30.59 17.66 0.50
C ARG A 25 -29.90 16.47 -0.18
N ILE A 26 -29.41 16.66 -1.41
CA ILE A 26 -28.59 15.67 -2.11
C ILE A 26 -27.27 15.56 -1.34
N ILE A 27 -26.81 14.33 -1.06
CA ILE A 27 -25.51 14.08 -0.39
C ILE A 27 -24.39 13.85 -1.40
N GLY A 28 -23.14 14.11 -1.02
CA GLY A 28 -21.97 13.83 -1.86
C GLY A 28 -21.96 14.61 -3.18
N TYR A 29 -22.27 15.90 -3.16
CA TYR A 29 -22.21 16.81 -4.32
C TYR A 29 -20.99 17.74 -4.28
N SER A 30 -20.39 17.95 -3.10
CA SER A 30 -19.35 18.96 -2.85
C SER A 30 -18.10 18.79 -3.72
N LYS A 31 -17.76 17.55 -4.11
CA LYS A 31 -16.62 17.22 -4.98
C LYS A 31 -16.98 17.05 -6.47
N LEU A 32 -18.25 17.23 -6.86
CA LEU A 32 -18.70 17.04 -8.25
C LEU A 32 -18.50 18.30 -9.11
N GLY A 33 -18.10 18.09 -10.37
CA GLY A 33 -18.08 19.11 -11.43
C GLY A 33 -19.45 19.30 -12.10
N LYS A 34 -19.60 20.33 -12.95
CA LYS A 34 -20.89 20.77 -13.51
C LYS A 34 -21.73 19.63 -14.13
N ALA A 35 -21.14 18.80 -15.00
CA ALA A 35 -21.87 17.71 -15.65
C ALA A 35 -22.42 16.68 -14.66
N ALA A 36 -21.62 16.27 -13.67
CA ALA A 36 -22.04 15.31 -12.64
C ALA A 36 -23.08 15.90 -11.67
N LEU A 37 -23.01 17.21 -11.37
CA LEU A 37 -24.05 17.91 -10.60
C LEU A 37 -25.41 17.91 -11.34
N LEU A 38 -25.41 18.22 -12.65
CA LEU A 38 -26.62 18.19 -13.49
C LEU A 38 -27.23 16.78 -13.55
N LEU A 39 -26.40 15.76 -13.77
CA LEU A 39 -26.84 14.36 -13.83
C LEU A 39 -27.45 13.93 -12.48
N LYS A 40 -26.82 14.29 -11.36
CA LYS A 40 -27.32 13.97 -10.00
C LYS A 40 -28.59 14.76 -9.62
N LEU A 41 -28.76 15.98 -10.12
CA LEU A 41 -30.00 16.76 -9.95
C LEU A 41 -31.16 16.16 -10.74
N ASN A 42 -30.94 15.77 -12.00
CA ASN A 42 -31.95 15.14 -12.85
C ASN A 42 -32.42 13.79 -12.27
N ASN A 43 -31.49 12.90 -11.90
CA ASN A 43 -31.83 11.58 -11.36
C ASN A 43 -32.66 11.69 -10.06
N ASN A 44 -32.37 12.68 -9.21
CA ASN A 44 -33.08 12.89 -7.95
C ASN A 44 -34.55 13.30 -8.16
N ASP A 45 -34.85 14.03 -9.24
CA ASP A 45 -36.23 14.39 -9.59
C ASP A 45 -37.00 13.17 -10.15
N THR A 46 -36.34 12.26 -10.86
CA THR A 46 -36.94 10.96 -11.27
C THR A 46 -37.30 10.10 -10.06
N THR A 47 -36.37 9.90 -9.11
CA THR A 47 -36.61 9.07 -7.91
C THR A 47 -37.67 9.61 -6.95
N ARG A 48 -38.21 10.82 -7.19
CA ARG A 48 -39.21 11.45 -6.32
C ARG A 48 -40.64 11.37 -6.87
N GLY A 49 -40.83 10.88 -8.09
CA GLY A 49 -42.16 10.67 -8.68
C GLY A 49 -42.90 9.46 -8.07
N ASP A 50 -42.23 8.31 -8.01
CA ASP A 50 -42.86 7.01 -7.79
C ASP A 50 -42.82 6.51 -6.33
N THR A 51 -42.82 7.43 -5.34
CA THR A 51 -42.74 7.03 -3.91
C THR A 51 -43.60 7.90 -2.99
N GLN A 52 -44.92 7.75 -3.15
CA GLN A 52 -45.84 7.84 -2.02
C GLN A 52 -46.24 6.43 -1.58
N SER A 53 -46.43 6.24 -0.26
CA SER A 53 -46.82 4.97 0.36
C SER A 53 -45.81 3.81 0.34
N GLN A 54 -44.67 3.98 1.04
CA GLN A 54 -44.06 2.88 1.79
C GLN A 54 -43.57 3.35 3.16
N ALA A 55 -43.70 2.49 4.17
CA ALA A 55 -43.44 2.83 5.57
C ALA A 55 -41.95 2.76 5.94
N VAL A 56 -41.54 3.54 6.93
CA VAL A 56 -40.16 3.59 7.41
C VAL A 56 -39.80 2.30 8.17
N ILE A 57 -39.08 1.39 7.52
CA ILE A 57 -38.46 0.23 8.18
C ILE A 57 -37.20 0.71 8.91
N SER A 58 -37.31 0.87 10.22
CA SER A 58 -36.16 1.14 11.11
C SER A 58 -35.34 -0.15 11.29
N ILE A 59 -34.15 -0.20 10.70
CA ILE A 59 -33.21 -1.33 10.90
C ILE A 59 -32.43 -1.10 12.19
N GLN A 60 -33.01 -1.54 13.30
CA GLN A 60 -32.33 -1.59 14.60
C GLN A 60 -31.71 -3.00 14.79
N PRO A 61 -30.41 -3.13 15.11
CA PRO A 61 -29.80 -4.43 15.39
C PRO A 61 -30.22 -4.92 16.79
N SER A 62 -31.08 -5.93 16.84
CA SER A 62 -31.59 -6.51 18.08
C SER A 62 -30.56 -7.40 18.79
N ILE A 63 -29.90 -6.84 19.81
CA ILE A 63 -29.07 -7.62 20.73
C ILE A 63 -29.99 -8.27 21.79
N SER A 64 -30.21 -9.58 21.66
CA SER A 64 -31.01 -10.38 22.60
C SER A 64 -30.36 -10.42 23.99
N LYS A 65 -30.89 -9.64 24.93
CA LYS A 65 -30.42 -9.60 26.33
C LYS A 65 -31.08 -10.73 27.13
N ALA A 66 -30.33 -11.77 27.46
CA ALA A 66 -30.83 -12.87 28.29
C ALA A 66 -30.95 -12.44 29.76
N THR A 67 -32.14 -12.62 30.35
CA THR A 67 -32.41 -12.29 31.76
C THR A 67 -32.24 -13.53 32.63
N ALA A 68 -31.42 -13.43 33.68
CA ALA A 68 -31.37 -14.43 34.75
C ALA A 68 -32.33 -14.03 35.89
N PRO A 69 -33.06 -14.98 36.51
CA PRO A 69 -33.88 -14.70 37.69
C PRO A 69 -33.08 -14.86 38.99
N GLU A 70 -33.22 -13.92 39.92
CA GLU A 70 -32.86 -14.12 41.32
C GLU A 70 -34.05 -14.71 42.09
N HIS A 71 -33.81 -15.68 42.98
CA HIS A 71 -34.56 -15.72 44.24
C HIS A 71 -33.83 -16.44 45.39
N ILE A 72 -33.34 -15.64 46.33
CA ILE A 72 -33.19 -15.84 47.79
C ILE A 72 -33.25 -17.29 48.34
N GLY A 73 -32.16 -17.73 48.98
CA GLY A 73 -32.12 -18.93 49.84
C GLY A 73 -30.84 -19.04 50.69
N HIS A 74 -30.95 -18.86 52.00
CA HIS A 74 -29.90 -19.00 53.04
C HIS A 74 -30.49 -19.83 54.20
N PRO A 75 -29.70 -20.35 55.16
CA PRO A 75 -28.28 -20.74 55.12
C PRO A 75 -28.04 -22.17 55.72
N ALA A 76 -26.84 -22.75 55.58
CA ALA A 76 -26.26 -23.71 56.54
C ALA A 76 -24.80 -24.13 56.20
N ASP A 77 -23.87 -23.70 57.04
CA ASP A 77 -22.80 -24.45 57.74
C ASP A 77 -21.86 -25.52 57.10
N LEU A 78 -20.70 -25.64 57.76
CA LEU A 78 -19.70 -26.74 57.77
C LEU A 78 -18.89 -27.12 56.51
N ALA A 79 -17.57 -26.98 56.67
CA ALA A 79 -16.51 -27.79 56.03
C ALA A 79 -15.74 -28.53 57.16
N PRO A 80 -14.65 -29.31 56.93
CA PRO A 80 -14.10 -29.86 55.68
C PRO A 80 -13.86 -31.40 55.73
N ALA A 81 -13.49 -32.03 54.60
CA ALA A 81 -12.87 -33.37 54.60
C ALA A 81 -12.01 -33.65 53.35
N LEU A 82 -10.97 -34.47 53.49
CA LEU A 82 -10.22 -35.10 52.39
C LEU A 82 -10.63 -36.58 52.27
N SER A 83 -10.63 -37.16 51.06
CA SER A 83 -10.11 -38.53 50.85
C SER A 83 -9.90 -38.91 49.37
N THR A 84 -8.68 -39.38 49.11
CA THR A 84 -8.25 -40.52 48.29
C THR A 84 -9.26 -41.55 47.74
N GLY A 85 -8.92 -42.11 46.57
CA GLY A 85 -9.51 -43.29 45.88
C GLY A 85 -9.64 -43.01 44.38
N VAL A 86 -8.93 -43.61 43.41
CA VAL A 86 -8.22 -44.91 43.25
C VAL A 86 -9.16 -46.12 43.21
N THR A 87 -9.54 -46.51 41.99
CA THR A 87 -9.98 -47.88 41.64
C THR A 87 -9.69 -48.17 40.16
N ALA A 88 -9.46 -49.44 39.85
CA ALA A 88 -9.23 -49.97 38.50
C ALA A 88 -9.71 -51.43 38.45
N LEU A 89 -9.71 -52.06 37.25
CA LEU A 89 -10.09 -53.46 36.97
C LEU A 89 -11.62 -53.72 37.07
N ASN A 90 -12.24 -54.68 36.37
CA ASN A 90 -11.89 -55.38 35.12
C ASN A 90 -13.12 -56.13 34.54
N HIS A 91 -13.15 -56.33 33.22
CA HIS A 91 -13.79 -57.47 32.51
C HIS A 91 -15.34 -57.66 32.68
N THR A 92 -16.06 -58.54 31.96
CA THR A 92 -15.68 -59.57 30.96
C THR A 92 -16.71 -59.72 29.82
N ARG A 93 -16.25 -60.21 28.65
CA ARG A 93 -16.92 -61.02 27.59
C ARG A 93 -18.44 -61.26 27.61
N ASN A 94 -19.01 -61.28 26.40
CA ASN A 94 -19.58 -62.54 25.87
C ASN A 94 -19.41 -62.65 24.33
N ALA A 95 -19.42 -63.87 23.77
CA ALA A 95 -19.25 -64.14 22.34
C ALA A 95 -19.66 -65.58 21.96
N GLN A 96 -20.25 -65.78 20.76
CA GLN A 96 -20.34 -67.04 19.96
C GLN A 96 -21.12 -66.69 18.64
N THR A 97 -20.56 -66.76 17.42
CA THR A 97 -20.22 -67.90 16.51
C THR A 97 -21.39 -68.55 15.76
N ALA A 98 -21.31 -68.55 14.42
CA ALA A 98 -21.88 -69.57 13.53
C ALA A 98 -21.10 -69.59 12.19
N ASN A 99 -20.99 -70.74 11.53
CA ASN A 99 -20.15 -70.98 10.34
C ASN A 99 -20.98 -71.25 9.08
N LYS A 100 -20.39 -71.09 7.87
CA LYS A 100 -20.15 -72.22 6.94
C LYS A 100 -19.38 -71.84 5.65
N ASP A 101 -18.68 -72.83 5.11
CA ASP A 101 -17.92 -72.84 3.87
C ASP A 101 -18.79 -73.09 2.61
N LEU A 102 -18.27 -72.77 1.41
CA LEU A 102 -17.88 -73.77 0.39
C LEU A 102 -17.35 -73.17 -0.96
N THR A 103 -16.10 -73.49 -1.28
CA THR A 103 -15.49 -73.83 -2.60
C THR A 103 -15.88 -73.14 -3.93
N ALA A 104 -14.91 -72.39 -4.48
CA ALA A 104 -14.21 -72.58 -5.79
C ALA A 104 -14.94 -72.62 -7.17
N THR A 105 -14.39 -71.88 -8.15
CA THR A 105 -14.04 -72.38 -9.53
C THR A 105 -13.16 -71.40 -10.35
N SER A 106 -12.65 -71.89 -11.49
CA SER A 106 -11.92 -71.27 -12.65
C SER A 106 -11.80 -69.74 -12.75
N ALA A 107 -10.69 -69.07 -13.12
CA ALA A 107 -9.51 -69.34 -13.96
C ALA A 107 -9.63 -69.05 -15.48
N GLU A 108 -9.22 -67.84 -15.89
CA GLU A 108 -8.67 -67.38 -17.20
C GLU A 108 -7.75 -66.16 -16.88
N LYS A 109 -6.53 -65.91 -17.37
CA LYS A 109 -5.59 -66.40 -18.42
C LYS A 109 -5.54 -65.50 -19.68
N SER A 110 -4.30 -65.10 -20.06
CA SER A 110 -3.92 -64.25 -21.22
C SER A 110 -4.27 -62.74 -21.13
N ALA A 111 -3.54 -61.80 -21.75
CA ALA A 111 -2.15 -61.86 -22.26
C ALA A 111 -1.49 -60.46 -22.50
N LEU A 112 -0.22 -60.37 -22.13
CA LEU A 112 0.92 -59.87 -22.93
C LEU A 112 0.80 -58.60 -23.82
N CYS A 113 1.43 -57.50 -23.38
CA CYS A 113 2.16 -56.54 -24.21
C CYS A 113 3.42 -56.08 -23.43
N LYS A 114 4.56 -56.76 -23.59
CA LYS A 114 5.67 -56.43 -24.51
C LYS A 114 6.29 -55.04 -24.30
N ALA A 115 7.53 -55.03 -23.81
CA ALA A 115 8.41 -53.86 -23.78
C ALA A 115 9.13 -53.66 -25.13
N LEU A 116 9.45 -52.41 -25.46
CA LEU A 116 10.34 -51.97 -26.54
C LEU A 116 11.22 -50.80 -26.05
N PRO A 117 12.35 -50.48 -26.72
CA PRO A 117 13.61 -50.46 -25.98
C PRO A 117 14.28 -49.08 -25.81
N VAL A 118 15.34 -49.10 -25.00
CA VAL A 118 16.40 -48.09 -24.96
C VAL A 118 16.96 -47.86 -26.37
N SER A 119 17.15 -46.60 -26.74
CA SER A 119 17.97 -46.18 -27.88
C SER A 119 18.94 -45.07 -27.42
N GLY A 120 20.23 -45.28 -27.71
CA GLY A 120 21.30 -44.31 -27.47
C GLY A 120 21.56 -43.41 -28.68
N PRO A 121 22.48 -42.43 -28.56
CA PRO A 121 22.68 -41.39 -29.55
C PRO A 121 23.55 -41.81 -30.75
N PRO A 122 23.39 -41.16 -31.92
CA PRO A 122 24.39 -41.22 -32.99
C PRO A 122 25.61 -40.35 -32.65
N SER A 123 26.79 -40.77 -33.11
CA SER A 123 28.00 -39.94 -33.08
C SER A 123 28.84 -40.17 -34.34
N LEU A 124 29.42 -39.09 -34.87
CA LEU A 124 30.47 -39.10 -35.90
C LEU A 124 31.62 -38.25 -35.33
N VAL A 125 32.73 -38.85 -34.91
CA VAL A 125 33.87 -39.28 -35.75
C VAL A 125 34.71 -38.08 -36.22
N ASN A 126 35.60 -37.62 -35.33
CA ASN A 126 37.05 -37.55 -35.53
C ASN A 126 37.68 -37.17 -34.17
N SER A 127 38.65 -37.85 -33.53
CA SER A 127 39.77 -38.76 -33.88
C SER A 127 41.13 -38.08 -33.63
N VAL A 128 42.05 -38.76 -32.90
CA VAL A 128 43.48 -38.40 -32.70
C VAL A 128 43.74 -37.11 -31.87
N SER A 129 44.64 -37.01 -30.87
CA SER A 129 45.47 -37.99 -30.13
C SER A 129 46.06 -37.37 -28.83
N VAL A 130 46.25 -38.21 -27.80
CA VAL A 130 47.45 -38.42 -26.92
C VAL A 130 48.64 -37.44 -27.16
N CYS A 131 49.35 -36.83 -26.17
CA CYS A 131 49.50 -37.08 -24.72
C CYS A 131 49.93 -35.85 -23.86
N ASP A 132 49.75 -36.00 -22.53
CA ASP A 132 50.63 -35.69 -21.38
C ASP A 132 51.46 -34.38 -21.19
N ALA A 133 51.30 -33.87 -19.96
CA ALA A 133 52.34 -33.47 -18.98
C ALA A 133 53.12 -32.13 -19.05
N ASN A 134 53.04 -31.46 -17.89
CA ASN A 134 54.11 -30.75 -17.16
C ASN A 134 54.71 -29.43 -17.66
N SER A 135 55.19 -28.69 -16.64
CA SER A 135 56.22 -27.62 -16.69
C SER A 135 55.92 -26.37 -17.53
N SER A 136 56.25 -25.13 -17.14
CA SER A 136 56.48 -24.44 -15.85
C SER A 136 57.27 -23.17 -16.17
N SER A 137 56.92 -22.04 -15.53
CA SER A 137 57.81 -20.91 -15.21
C SER A 137 58.50 -20.08 -16.32
N SER A 138 58.61 -18.78 -16.03
CA SER A 138 59.60 -17.82 -16.57
C SER A 138 59.44 -17.36 -18.04
N SER A 139 60.01 -16.23 -18.48
CA SER A 139 60.18 -14.92 -17.82
C SER A 139 60.61 -13.86 -18.85
N THR A 140 60.20 -12.60 -18.67
CA THR A 140 60.84 -11.35 -19.17
C THR A 140 61.38 -11.28 -20.62
N LYS A 141 60.90 -10.29 -21.40
CA LYS A 141 61.71 -9.12 -21.84
C LYS A 141 60.99 -8.17 -22.81
N LEU A 142 61.08 -6.87 -22.52
CA LEU A 142 61.09 -5.75 -23.47
C LEU A 142 62.53 -5.62 -24.05
N PRO A 143 62.84 -4.77 -25.08
CA PRO A 143 62.04 -3.71 -25.71
C PRO A 143 62.03 -3.76 -27.27
N GLY A 144 61.54 -2.70 -27.93
CA GLY A 144 61.76 -2.45 -29.37
C GLY A 144 61.01 -1.22 -29.90
N THR A 145 61.70 -0.31 -30.59
CA THR A 145 61.13 0.92 -31.17
C THR A 145 61.71 1.18 -32.57
N LEU A 146 60.88 1.55 -33.55
CA LEU A 146 61.15 2.28 -34.81
C LEU A 146 59.79 2.42 -35.54
N LYS A 147 59.23 3.53 -36.06
CA LYS A 147 59.63 4.82 -36.68
C LYS A 147 59.87 4.80 -38.22
N ALA A 148 58.90 5.41 -38.94
CA ALA A 148 59.00 6.21 -40.19
C ALA A 148 59.42 5.47 -41.50
N SER A 149 59.19 5.96 -42.75
CA SER A 149 58.68 7.24 -43.32
C SER A 149 57.85 6.93 -44.62
N GLY A 150 57.24 7.81 -45.43
CA GLY A 150 57.02 9.27 -45.46
C GLY A 150 57.24 9.92 -46.87
N SER A 151 56.33 10.77 -47.37
CA SER A 151 56.47 11.71 -48.54
C SER A 151 55.13 12.49 -48.75
N THR A 152 55.00 13.83 -48.58
CA THR A 152 55.22 14.97 -49.53
C THR A 152 54.44 14.92 -50.85
N PHE A 153 53.85 16.01 -51.41
CA PHE A 153 54.06 17.49 -51.33
C PHE A 153 52.78 18.23 -50.83
N ALA A 154 52.68 19.52 -50.40
CA ALA A 154 53.24 20.85 -50.79
C ALA A 154 52.70 21.40 -52.14
N THR A 155 52.34 22.69 -52.32
CA THR A 155 52.21 23.88 -51.42
C THR A 155 50.88 24.65 -51.76
N GLU A 156 50.58 25.96 -51.64
CA GLU A 156 51.27 27.24 -51.31
C GLU A 156 50.25 28.29 -50.73
N SER A 157 50.47 29.62 -50.85
CA SER A 157 49.49 30.71 -50.59
C SER A 157 49.85 32.00 -51.35
N PRO A 158 48.86 32.84 -51.73
CA PRO A 158 48.80 34.19 -51.14
C PRO A 158 47.36 34.73 -50.99
N GLY A 159 47.19 35.98 -50.51
CA GLY A 159 45.89 36.67 -50.48
C GLY A 159 45.99 38.19 -50.61
N ALA A 160 44.93 38.84 -51.12
CA ALA A 160 44.73 40.29 -51.12
C ALA A 160 43.26 40.70 -51.37
N ALA A 161 42.92 41.92 -50.94
CA ALA A 161 41.78 42.81 -51.24
C ALA A 161 40.63 42.40 -52.20
N GLY A 162 39.39 42.85 -51.91
CA GLY A 162 38.29 42.85 -52.90
C GLY A 162 36.91 43.31 -52.42
N HIS A 163 36.55 44.56 -52.75
CA HIS A 163 35.23 45.22 -52.85
C HIS A 163 33.89 44.51 -52.51
N LEU A 164 33.07 45.27 -51.76
CA LEU A 164 31.68 45.69 -52.03
C LEU A 164 30.88 45.01 -53.18
N PRO A 165 29.56 44.87 -52.98
CA PRO A 165 28.66 45.80 -53.68
C PRO A 165 27.85 46.71 -52.74
N HIS A 166 27.51 47.91 -53.22
CA HIS A 166 26.79 48.96 -52.48
C HIS A 166 25.68 49.54 -53.36
N ASN A 167 24.51 49.82 -52.77
CA ASN A 167 23.44 50.69 -53.32
C ASN A 167 22.67 50.11 -54.56
N SER A 168 21.48 50.61 -54.92
CA SER A 168 20.85 51.89 -54.54
C SER A 168 19.32 51.81 -54.38
N SER A 169 18.78 52.63 -53.45
CA SER A 169 17.59 53.52 -53.56
C SER A 169 16.31 53.10 -54.30
N ALA A 170 15.10 53.57 -53.95
CA ALA A 170 14.54 54.24 -52.77
C ALA A 170 13.00 54.26 -52.98
N SER A 171 12.18 54.45 -51.94
CA SER A 171 11.61 55.77 -51.66
C SER A 171 11.02 55.84 -50.25
N ALA A 172 11.07 57.03 -49.64
CA ALA A 172 10.40 57.27 -48.35
C ALA A 172 8.92 57.65 -48.55
N SER A 173 8.08 57.24 -47.61
CA SER A 173 6.75 57.82 -47.39
C SER A 173 6.47 57.85 -45.89
N SER A 174 6.40 59.05 -45.33
CA SER A 174 6.15 59.28 -43.90
C SER A 174 4.66 59.28 -43.60
N ASN A 175 4.23 58.54 -42.57
CA ASN A 175 3.07 58.91 -41.75
C ASN A 175 3.09 58.14 -40.42
N ALA A 176 3.58 58.80 -39.36
CA ALA A 176 3.52 58.29 -38.00
C ALA A 176 2.44 59.04 -37.21
N VAL A 177 1.41 58.33 -36.75
CA VAL A 177 0.35 58.88 -35.90
C VAL A 177 0.43 58.22 -34.51
N PRO A 178 0.83 58.94 -33.45
CA PRO A 178 0.91 58.37 -32.12
C PRO A 178 -0.46 58.38 -31.44
N ILE A 179 -1.12 57.22 -31.38
CA ILE A 179 -2.35 57.06 -30.58
C ILE A 179 -1.99 56.96 -29.11
N VAL A 180 -2.08 58.09 -28.41
CA VAL A 180 -1.97 58.18 -26.94
C VAL A 180 -3.26 57.68 -26.31
N ALA A 181 -3.23 56.50 -25.71
CA ALA A 181 -4.37 55.96 -24.97
C ALA A 181 -4.48 56.61 -23.57
N GLN A 182 -5.38 57.56 -23.39
CA GLN A 182 -5.75 58.08 -22.07
C GLN A 182 -6.58 57.03 -21.28
N PRO A 183 -6.40 56.93 -19.95
CA PRO A 183 -7.30 56.15 -19.10
C PRO A 183 -8.62 56.91 -18.90
N GLN A 184 -9.75 56.33 -19.31
CA GLN A 184 -11.07 56.93 -19.08
C GLN A 184 -11.54 56.71 -17.64
N ASN A 185 -11.81 57.80 -16.93
CA ASN A 185 -12.51 57.78 -15.65
C ASN A 185 -13.98 57.37 -15.86
N ILE A 186 -14.39 56.25 -15.26
CA ILE A 186 -15.81 55.89 -15.12
C ILE A 186 -16.21 56.07 -13.65
N ASN A 187 -16.82 57.22 -13.35
CA ASN A 187 -17.42 57.49 -12.04
C ASN A 187 -18.71 56.67 -11.87
N LEU A 188 -18.64 55.50 -11.24
CA LEU A 188 -19.83 54.74 -10.86
C LEU A 188 -20.22 55.04 -9.41
N VAL A 189 -21.37 55.71 -9.24
CA VAL A 189 -21.91 56.10 -7.93
C VAL A 189 -22.34 54.87 -7.12
N GLN A 190 -21.70 54.63 -5.98
CA GLN A 190 -22.18 53.69 -4.97
C GLN A 190 -22.63 54.42 -3.70
N LYS A 191 -23.95 54.39 -3.42
CA LYS A 191 -24.47 54.72 -2.08
C LYS A 191 -24.03 53.62 -1.12
N GLY A 192 -23.34 54.01 -0.05
CA GLY A 192 -22.77 53.05 0.91
C GLY A 192 -23.79 52.48 1.90
N SER A 193 -23.61 51.22 2.26
CA SER A 193 -24.06 50.63 3.53
C SER A 193 -22.82 50.18 4.31
N LYS A 194 -22.73 50.57 5.58
CA LYS A 194 -21.55 50.29 6.42
C LYS A 194 -21.79 49.05 7.29
N THR A 195 -21.14 47.94 6.97
CA THR A 195 -20.93 46.82 7.91
C THR A 195 -19.43 46.64 8.16
N LYS A 196 -19.04 46.50 9.43
CA LYS A 196 -17.62 46.47 9.83
C LYS A 196 -17.06 45.05 9.69
N LEU A 197 -15.97 44.90 8.95
CA LEU A 197 -15.06 43.76 9.06
C LEU A 197 -13.66 44.27 9.44
N GLN A 198 -13.28 44.07 10.70
CA GLN A 198 -11.90 44.23 11.18
C GLN A 198 -11.55 43.06 12.13
N GLY A 199 -11.27 41.90 11.54
CA GLY A 199 -10.69 40.75 12.24
C GLY A 199 -9.17 40.71 12.06
N ARG A 200 -8.44 41.60 12.73
CA ARG A 200 -6.97 41.63 12.65
C ARG A 200 -6.40 40.42 13.40
N PHE A 201 -5.70 39.52 12.69
CA PHE A 201 -5.02 38.38 13.28
C PHE A 201 -4.17 38.79 14.49
N LYS A 202 -4.35 38.08 15.61
CA LYS A 202 -3.44 38.08 16.75
C LYS A 202 -2.75 36.71 16.79
N PRO A 203 -1.40 36.62 16.81
CA PRO A 203 -0.73 35.35 17.02
C PRO A 203 -0.97 34.88 18.48
N PRO A 204 -1.21 33.58 18.71
CA PRO A 204 -1.34 33.06 20.07
C PRO A 204 0.02 33.01 20.75
N VAL A 205 0.16 33.75 21.85
CA VAL A 205 1.31 33.63 22.77
C VAL A 205 1.00 32.51 23.75
N PHE A 206 1.73 31.40 23.65
CA PHE A 206 1.60 30.29 24.59
C PHE A 206 2.60 30.42 25.74
N THR A 207 2.10 30.37 26.97
CA THR A 207 2.89 30.38 28.21
C THR A 207 3.65 29.07 28.35
N THR A 208 4.96 29.13 28.63
CA THR A 208 5.80 27.96 28.82
C THR A 208 5.50 27.28 30.16
N ALA A 209 5.11 26.00 30.13
CA ALA A 209 4.95 25.16 31.33
C ALA A 209 6.29 24.48 31.70
N PRO A 210 6.54 24.15 32.98
CA PRO A 210 7.87 23.76 33.46
C PRO A 210 8.28 22.33 33.10
N ILE A 211 9.59 22.13 32.92
CA ILE A 211 10.22 20.83 32.69
C ILE A 211 10.27 20.04 34.00
N ILE A 212 9.56 18.90 34.05
CA ILE A 212 9.70 17.93 35.15
C ILE A 212 10.87 17.01 34.83
N THR A 213 11.94 17.11 35.62
CA THR A 213 13.14 16.27 35.46
C THR A 213 12.95 14.97 36.25
N SER A 214 12.90 13.83 35.56
CA SER A 214 12.71 12.52 36.20
C SER A 214 14.04 11.83 36.53
N THR A 215 14.21 11.43 37.79
CA THR A 215 15.46 10.88 38.31
C THR A 215 15.63 9.40 37.97
N LEU A 216 16.81 9.03 37.44
CA LEU A 216 17.19 7.63 37.24
C LEU A 216 17.59 6.97 38.56
N LEU A 217 16.94 5.86 38.92
CA LEU A 217 17.41 4.95 39.97
C LEU A 217 17.89 3.63 39.36
N THR A 218 19.13 3.29 39.63
CA THR A 218 19.77 2.03 39.20
C THR A 218 19.56 0.95 40.25
N SER A 219 19.14 -0.24 39.83
CA SER A 219 19.33 -1.46 40.62
C SER A 219 19.55 -2.67 39.70
N ARG A 220 20.23 -3.69 40.22
CA ARG A 220 20.95 -4.70 39.44
C ARG A 220 20.96 -6.04 40.16
N GLN A 221 20.34 -7.06 39.60
CA GLN A 221 20.79 -8.45 39.77
C GLN A 221 20.34 -9.35 38.62
N VAL A 222 20.94 -10.54 38.55
CA VAL A 222 20.91 -11.46 37.41
C VAL A 222 20.57 -12.87 37.91
N SER A 223 19.70 -13.59 37.19
CA SER A 223 19.63 -15.06 37.28
C SER A 223 19.22 -15.68 35.93
N HIS A 224 19.19 -17.00 35.87
CA HIS A 224 19.44 -17.81 34.66
C HIS A 224 18.36 -17.78 33.57
N ASN A 225 18.87 -17.87 32.32
CA ASN A 225 18.29 -18.52 31.14
C ASN A 225 16.82 -18.95 31.21
N ASP A 226 15.95 -18.03 30.81
CA ASP A 226 14.88 -18.36 29.88
C ASP A 226 15.13 -17.59 28.59
N TYR A 227 14.63 -18.07 27.44
CA TYR A 227 14.67 -17.28 26.19
C TYR A 227 13.57 -16.21 26.23
N ARG A 228 13.76 -15.23 27.12
CA ARG A 228 12.92 -14.05 27.24
C ARG A 228 12.84 -13.40 25.87
N VAL A 229 11.62 -13.18 25.36
CA VAL A 229 11.43 -12.36 24.16
C VAL A 229 11.81 -10.94 24.55
N ASP A 230 13.07 -10.58 24.27
CA ASP A 230 13.67 -9.38 24.81
C ASP A 230 12.93 -8.14 24.34
N LYS A 231 12.22 -7.54 25.32
CA LYS A 231 11.68 -6.18 25.32
C LYS A 231 11.43 -5.62 23.92
N ILE A 232 10.48 -6.23 23.19
CA ILE A 232 9.76 -5.52 22.13
C ILE A 232 9.31 -4.24 22.81
N THR A 233 9.87 -3.10 22.39
CA THR A 233 9.65 -1.82 23.03
C THR A 233 8.14 -1.62 23.11
N SER A 234 7.61 -1.30 24.31
CA SER A 234 6.18 -1.10 24.46
C SER A 234 5.79 0.12 23.62
N ILE A 235 5.37 -0.13 22.39
CA ILE A 235 4.89 0.88 21.46
C ILE A 235 3.68 1.48 22.16
N SER A 236 3.77 2.77 22.51
CA SER A 236 2.64 3.47 23.13
C SER A 236 1.39 3.23 22.26
N PRO A 237 0.26 2.79 22.84
CA PRO A 237 -0.93 2.42 22.08
C PRO A 237 -1.46 3.58 21.21
N ASP A 238 -1.10 4.82 21.54
CA ASP A 238 -1.47 6.02 20.80
C ASP A 238 -0.65 6.24 19.52
N THR A 239 0.54 5.63 19.43
CA THR A 239 1.48 5.82 18.31
C THR A 239 1.45 4.62 17.36
N PHE A 240 0.33 4.44 16.67
CA PHE A 240 0.09 3.35 15.71
C PHE A 240 0.92 3.43 14.41
N SER A 241 2.13 4.03 14.45
CA SER A 241 3.09 3.96 13.35
C SER A 241 3.70 2.55 13.28
N LEU A 242 2.98 1.63 12.65
CA LEU A 242 3.42 0.29 12.25
C LEU A 242 4.48 0.35 11.13
N GLU A 243 5.46 1.23 11.26
CA GLU A 243 6.70 1.08 10.52
C GLU A 243 7.38 -0.18 11.05
N ALA A 244 7.73 -1.08 10.14
CA ALA A 244 8.20 -2.40 10.51
C ALA A 244 9.57 -2.24 11.18
N ALA A 245 9.58 -2.28 12.51
CA ALA A 245 10.81 -2.41 13.28
C ALA A 245 11.55 -3.65 12.73
N PRO A 246 12.74 -3.49 12.13
CA PRO A 246 13.34 -4.52 11.30
C PRO A 246 13.60 -5.76 12.15
N ILE A 247 12.88 -6.85 11.86
CA ILE A 247 12.91 -8.06 12.67
C ILE A 247 14.28 -8.71 12.46
N SER A 248 15.18 -8.50 13.42
CA SER A 248 16.57 -8.96 13.37
C SER A 248 16.64 -10.42 12.97
N MET A 249 17.32 -10.71 11.85
CA MET A 249 17.44 -12.08 11.35
C MET A 249 18.13 -12.98 12.36
N SER A 250 17.46 -14.06 12.73
CA SER A 250 18.02 -15.06 13.65
C SER A 250 19.29 -15.69 13.06
N SER A 251 20.40 -15.67 13.81
CA SER A 251 21.66 -16.26 13.34
C SER A 251 21.49 -17.75 13.02
N LEU A 252 21.81 -18.14 11.78
CA LEU A 252 21.67 -19.51 11.31
C LEU A 252 22.96 -20.30 11.53
N MET A 253 22.84 -21.44 12.22
CA MET A 253 23.94 -22.33 12.54
C MET A 253 23.93 -23.60 11.69
N ASN A 254 25.10 -24.18 11.43
CA ASN A 254 25.22 -25.48 10.79
C ASN A 254 24.79 -26.62 11.74
N ILE A 255 24.21 -27.69 11.18
CA ILE A 255 23.77 -28.87 11.92
C ILE A 255 24.99 -29.74 12.25
N THR A 256 25.40 -29.73 13.52
CA THR A 256 26.64 -30.36 14.00
C THR A 256 26.64 -31.90 14.02
N LEU A 257 25.50 -32.56 13.75
CA LEU A 257 25.32 -34.01 13.89
C LEU A 257 24.92 -34.74 12.59
N PRO A 258 25.63 -34.56 11.45
CA PRO A 258 25.28 -35.23 10.19
C PRO A 258 25.27 -36.76 10.33
N PRO A 259 24.29 -37.47 9.75
CA PRO A 259 24.20 -38.93 9.84
C PRO A 259 25.21 -39.63 8.89
N LYS A 260 25.31 -40.96 9.06
CA LYS A 260 26.15 -41.85 8.23
C LYS A 260 25.85 -41.64 6.74
N LEU A 261 26.86 -41.79 5.88
CA LEU A 261 26.73 -41.55 4.42
C LEU A 261 25.63 -42.40 3.78
N SER A 262 25.46 -43.65 4.24
CA SER A 262 24.36 -44.56 3.88
C SER A 262 22.98 -43.93 4.04
N ASP A 263 22.77 -43.22 5.14
CA ASP A 263 21.46 -42.79 5.61
C ASP A 263 21.00 -41.51 4.91
N ARG A 264 21.95 -40.70 4.41
CA ARG A 264 21.69 -39.37 3.82
C ARG A 264 20.70 -39.41 2.64
N LYS A 265 20.60 -40.53 1.92
CA LYS A 265 19.56 -40.73 0.89
C LYS A 265 18.14 -40.77 1.47
N ARG A 266 17.95 -41.43 2.63
CA ARG A 266 16.64 -41.56 3.31
C ARG A 266 16.25 -40.29 4.08
N VAL A 267 17.23 -39.51 4.54
CA VAL A 267 17.02 -38.27 5.30
C VAL A 267 16.10 -37.28 4.60
N GLN A 268 16.24 -37.10 3.27
CA GLN A 268 15.42 -36.12 2.53
C GLN A 268 13.95 -36.57 2.45
N SER A 269 13.69 -37.86 2.15
CA SER A 269 12.34 -38.42 2.17
C SER A 269 11.69 -38.31 3.56
N LEU A 270 12.45 -38.57 4.62
CA LEU A 270 12.01 -38.36 5.99
C LEU A 270 11.72 -36.88 6.28
N ALA A 271 12.55 -35.94 5.81
CA ALA A 271 12.36 -34.51 6.04
C ALA A 271 11.06 -33.98 5.40
N VAL A 272 10.69 -34.51 4.23
CA VAL A 272 9.38 -34.22 3.61
C VAL A 272 8.23 -34.75 4.49
N ILE A 273 8.27 -36.02 4.90
CA ILE A 273 7.22 -36.63 5.75
C ILE A 273 7.08 -35.87 7.08
N LEU A 274 8.21 -35.61 7.74
CA LEU A 274 8.28 -34.90 9.03
C LEU A 274 7.81 -33.44 8.94
N SER A 275 7.76 -32.83 7.75
CA SER A 275 7.24 -31.47 7.55
C SER A 275 5.72 -31.38 7.74
N ALA A 276 4.98 -32.48 7.48
CA ALA A 276 3.53 -32.54 7.60
C ALA A 276 3.01 -32.75 9.03
N LEU A 277 3.85 -33.27 9.94
CA LEU A 277 3.47 -33.62 11.32
C LEU A 277 3.19 -32.39 12.22
N THR A 278 2.75 -32.62 13.46
CA THR A 278 2.70 -31.57 14.49
C THR A 278 4.10 -31.26 15.05
N ASN A 279 4.19 -30.22 15.89
CA ASN A 279 5.46 -29.91 16.58
C ASN A 279 5.77 -30.95 17.67
N GLN A 280 4.76 -31.55 18.29
CA GLN A 280 4.91 -32.57 19.34
C GLN A 280 5.43 -33.88 18.74
N ASP A 281 4.86 -34.34 17.62
CA ASP A 281 5.35 -35.56 16.94
C ASP A 281 6.79 -35.38 16.45
N ARG A 282 7.13 -34.20 15.90
CA ARG A 282 8.51 -33.88 15.50
C ARG A 282 9.46 -33.93 16.70
N GLN A 283 9.05 -33.42 17.87
CA GLN A 283 9.86 -33.50 19.09
C GLN A 283 10.11 -34.96 19.48
N THR A 284 9.08 -35.81 19.52
CA THR A 284 9.22 -37.27 19.72
C THR A 284 10.15 -37.90 18.69
N CYS A 285 10.02 -37.54 17.41
CA CYS A 285 10.89 -38.04 16.34
C CYS A 285 12.38 -37.68 16.55
N THR A 286 12.72 -36.52 17.15
CA THR A 286 14.13 -36.18 17.43
C THR A 286 14.83 -37.11 18.44
N MET A 287 14.05 -37.88 19.21
CA MET A 287 14.56 -38.85 20.18
C MET A 287 14.84 -40.22 19.56
N VAL A 288 14.16 -40.59 18.46
CA VAL A 288 14.22 -41.92 17.84
C VAL A 288 15.61 -42.27 17.33
N SER A 289 16.29 -41.35 16.63
CA SER A 289 17.68 -41.57 16.16
C SER A 289 18.34 -40.28 15.67
N ARG A 290 19.67 -40.30 15.50
CA ARG A 290 20.44 -39.22 14.83
C ARG A 290 19.92 -38.93 13.41
N THR A 291 19.51 -39.95 12.68
CA THR A 291 18.99 -39.82 11.31
C THR A 291 17.61 -39.15 11.27
N PHE A 292 16.70 -39.51 12.19
CA PHE A 292 15.43 -38.78 12.36
C PHE A 292 15.65 -37.34 12.85
N ARG A 293 16.53 -37.12 13.83
CA ARG A 293 16.85 -35.77 14.34
C ARG A 293 17.37 -34.85 13.24
N TYR A 294 18.25 -35.36 12.37
CA TYR A 294 18.74 -34.59 11.22
C TYR A 294 17.62 -34.33 10.19
N ALA A 295 16.76 -35.30 9.93
CA ALA A 295 15.60 -35.11 9.05
C ALA A 295 14.58 -34.09 9.61
N VAL A 296 14.40 -34.00 10.94
CA VAL A 296 13.63 -32.91 11.58
C VAL A 296 14.31 -31.56 11.36
N TYR A 297 15.63 -31.44 11.45
CA TYR A 297 16.31 -30.17 11.13
C TYR A 297 16.08 -29.75 9.67
N LEU A 298 16.11 -30.69 8.72
CA LEU A 298 15.82 -30.39 7.31
C LEU A 298 14.33 -30.16 7.02
N SER A 299 13.40 -30.70 7.83
CA SER A 299 11.96 -30.53 7.59
C SER A 299 11.52 -29.06 7.63
N ALA A 300 12.24 -28.20 8.36
CA ALA A 300 12.02 -26.76 8.36
C ALA A 300 12.18 -26.14 6.97
N THR A 301 13.13 -26.62 6.16
CA THR A 301 13.34 -26.18 4.77
C THR A 301 12.10 -26.46 3.92
N HIS A 302 11.51 -27.66 4.03
CA HIS A 302 10.27 -28.00 3.31
C HIS A 302 9.07 -27.17 3.79
N MET A 303 8.92 -26.96 5.11
CA MET A 303 7.86 -26.10 5.67
C MET A 303 7.99 -24.64 5.19
N LEU A 304 9.23 -24.14 5.06
CA LEU A 304 9.52 -22.82 4.50
C LEU A 304 9.14 -22.74 3.01
N THR A 305 9.59 -23.67 2.17
CA THR A 305 9.24 -23.68 0.74
C THR A 305 7.73 -23.81 0.51
N GLN A 306 7.04 -24.61 1.33
CA GLN A 306 5.58 -24.77 1.20
C GLN A 306 4.82 -23.50 1.61
N LYS A 307 5.12 -22.91 2.77
CA LYS A 307 4.26 -21.90 3.42
C LYS A 307 4.79 -20.46 3.34
N TYR A 308 6.05 -20.28 2.98
CA TYR A 308 6.79 -19.01 3.04
C TYR A 308 7.70 -18.78 1.83
N HIS A 309 7.36 -19.35 0.66
CA HIS A 309 8.08 -19.11 -0.59
C HIS A 309 8.04 -17.63 -0.98
N GLY A 310 9.18 -17.13 -1.48
CA GLY A 310 9.33 -15.74 -1.92
C GLY A 310 10.80 -15.28 -1.93
N ARG A 311 11.03 -14.05 -2.38
CA ARG A 311 12.36 -13.45 -2.55
C ARG A 311 13.20 -13.50 -1.27
N ARG A 312 12.62 -13.28 -0.08
CA ARG A 312 13.35 -13.33 1.21
C ARG A 312 13.85 -14.75 1.50
N LEU A 313 13.01 -15.78 1.32
CA LEU A 313 13.43 -17.18 1.46
C LEU A 313 14.53 -17.55 0.45
N ASN A 314 14.37 -17.16 -0.82
CA ASN A 314 15.33 -17.45 -1.87
C ASN A 314 16.71 -16.81 -1.59
N GLN A 315 16.75 -15.60 -1.02
CA GLN A 315 18.00 -14.96 -0.60
C GLN A 315 18.68 -15.71 0.56
N ILE A 316 17.92 -16.16 1.57
CA ILE A 316 18.45 -16.99 2.66
C ILE A 316 18.97 -18.33 2.14
N MET A 317 18.22 -19.02 1.26
CA MET A 317 18.63 -20.27 0.63
C MET A 317 19.85 -20.15 -0.30
N LYS A 318 20.08 -18.97 -0.89
CA LYS A 318 21.30 -18.68 -1.68
C LYS A 318 22.52 -18.45 -0.79
N ARG A 319 22.34 -17.92 0.42
CA ARG A 319 23.41 -17.66 1.40
C ARG A 319 23.77 -18.89 2.25
N HIS A 320 22.79 -19.76 2.53
CA HIS A 320 22.93 -20.85 3.49
C HIS A 320 22.59 -22.22 2.86
N PRO A 321 23.50 -23.20 2.86
CA PRO A 321 23.27 -24.51 2.27
C PRO A 321 22.14 -25.27 2.98
N GLN A 322 21.05 -25.50 2.24
CA GLN A 322 19.81 -26.13 2.75
C GLN A 322 20.02 -27.48 3.44
N ASN A 323 21.00 -28.27 2.97
CA ASN A 323 21.26 -29.63 3.43
C ASN A 323 22.07 -29.71 4.73
N THR A 324 22.64 -28.60 5.21
CA THR A 324 23.49 -28.56 6.41
C THR A 324 23.19 -27.40 7.37
N THR A 325 22.31 -26.47 7.01
CA THR A 325 21.91 -25.34 7.87
C THR A 325 20.67 -25.69 8.69
N ASN A 326 20.67 -25.36 9.99
CA ASN A 326 19.47 -25.44 10.81
C ASN A 326 18.52 -24.27 10.47
N MET A 327 17.49 -24.53 9.66
CA MET A 327 16.51 -23.52 9.23
C MET A 327 15.37 -23.25 10.24
N TRP A 328 15.34 -23.95 11.39
CA TRP A 328 14.27 -23.75 12.40
C TRP A 328 14.19 -22.34 12.99
N PRO A 329 15.29 -21.63 13.31
CA PRO A 329 15.22 -20.27 13.82
C PRO A 329 14.52 -19.32 12.84
N TYR A 330 14.85 -19.42 11.55
CA TYR A 330 14.15 -18.66 10.51
C TYR A 330 12.69 -19.07 10.40
N LEU A 331 12.35 -20.37 10.35
CA LEU A 331 10.95 -20.81 10.34
C LEU A 331 10.14 -20.28 11.54
N ARG A 332 10.73 -20.23 12.75
CA ARG A 332 10.09 -19.60 13.92
C ARG A 332 9.96 -18.09 13.76
N GLN A 333 10.97 -17.39 13.28
CA GLN A 333 10.89 -15.96 12.96
C GLN A 333 9.72 -15.67 11.99
N ARG A 334 9.57 -16.46 10.92
CA ARG A 334 8.48 -16.32 9.93
C ARG A 334 7.09 -16.66 10.50
N GLN A 335 7.00 -17.61 11.42
CA GLN A 335 5.77 -17.92 12.16
C GLN A 335 5.38 -16.78 13.11
N ASN A 336 6.35 -16.23 13.83
CA ASN A 336 6.15 -15.13 14.77
C ASN A 336 5.76 -13.83 14.05
N GLU A 337 6.46 -13.49 12.96
CA GLU A 337 6.14 -12.36 12.06
C GLU A 337 4.70 -12.46 11.55
N ALA A 338 4.29 -13.60 11.00
CA ALA A 338 2.92 -13.80 10.52
C ALA A 338 1.84 -13.84 11.62
N THR A 339 2.24 -14.10 12.88
CA THR A 339 1.31 -14.06 14.02
C THR A 339 1.19 -12.64 14.57
N PHE A 340 2.32 -11.93 14.69
CA PHE A 340 2.40 -10.53 15.07
C PHE A 340 1.55 -9.65 14.14
N TRP A 341 1.70 -9.80 12.81
CA TRP A 341 0.94 -9.00 11.86
C TRP A 341 -0.57 -9.29 11.92
N ARG A 342 -0.99 -10.55 12.11
CA ARG A 342 -2.41 -10.90 12.34
C ARG A 342 -2.98 -10.26 13.59
N HIS A 343 -2.22 -10.28 14.68
CA HIS A 343 -2.60 -9.66 15.94
C HIS A 343 -2.69 -8.12 15.82
N ALA A 344 -1.66 -7.49 15.24
CA ALA A 344 -1.63 -6.04 15.00
C ALA A 344 -2.77 -5.57 14.09
N PHE A 345 -3.09 -6.33 13.02
CA PHE A 345 -4.25 -6.05 12.18
C PHE A 345 -5.55 -6.20 12.97
N ARG A 346 -5.83 -7.35 13.59
CA ARG A 346 -7.09 -7.61 14.31
C ARG A 346 -7.37 -6.58 15.42
N ASN A 347 -6.32 -6.11 16.10
CA ASN A 347 -6.46 -5.11 17.17
C ASN A 347 -6.66 -3.69 16.63
N SER A 348 -6.23 -3.39 15.40
CA SER A 348 -6.48 -2.11 14.72
C SER A 348 -7.97 -1.89 14.44
N TRP A 349 -8.37 -0.63 14.25
CA TRP A 349 -9.76 -0.29 13.92
C TRP A 349 -10.22 -0.91 12.59
N VAL A 350 -9.35 -1.00 11.56
CA VAL A 350 -9.66 -1.65 10.27
C VAL A 350 -9.86 -3.16 10.46
N GLY A 351 -9.04 -3.82 11.28
CA GLY A 351 -9.20 -5.25 11.54
C GLY A 351 -10.42 -5.55 12.39
N ARG A 352 -10.78 -4.69 13.35
CA ARG A 352 -12.06 -4.78 14.07
C ARG A 352 -13.23 -4.64 13.11
N TYR A 353 -13.21 -3.66 12.20
CA TYR A 353 -14.26 -3.47 11.20
C TYR A 353 -14.40 -4.67 10.24
N ASN A 354 -13.29 -5.20 9.70
CA ASN A 354 -13.33 -6.40 8.85
C ASN A 354 -13.78 -7.66 9.63
N SER A 355 -13.44 -7.76 10.92
CA SER A 355 -13.90 -8.86 11.78
C SER A 355 -15.41 -8.83 12.03
N LEU A 356 -16.02 -7.64 12.13
CA LEU A 356 -17.49 -7.48 12.19
C LEU A 356 -18.18 -7.93 10.89
N LEU A 357 -17.47 -7.90 9.76
CA LEU A 357 -17.94 -8.42 8.46
C LEU A 357 -17.58 -9.90 8.24
N GLY A 358 -16.81 -10.53 9.12
CA GLY A 358 -16.32 -11.91 8.97
C GLY A 358 -15.25 -12.09 7.88
N ILE A 359 -14.57 -11.02 7.44
CA ILE A 359 -13.64 -11.03 6.31
C ILE A 359 -12.18 -11.10 6.78
N ASP A 360 -11.41 -12.06 6.28
CA ASP A 360 -9.95 -12.00 6.26
C ASP A 360 -9.52 -11.51 4.85
N PRO A 361 -9.09 -10.25 4.68
CA PRO A 361 -8.89 -9.64 3.36
C PRO A 361 -7.59 -10.09 2.67
N LEU A 362 -6.90 -11.12 3.18
CA LEU A 362 -5.47 -11.31 2.97
C LEU A 362 -5.05 -12.78 2.84
N SER A 363 -4.23 -13.08 1.83
CA SER A 363 -3.73 -14.45 1.65
C SER A 363 -2.83 -14.92 2.79
N ALA A 364 -2.87 -16.22 3.07
CA ALA A 364 -2.05 -16.86 4.11
C ALA A 364 -0.54 -16.61 3.94
N ARG A 365 -0.07 -16.41 2.69
CA ARG A 365 1.30 -16.08 2.30
C ARG A 365 1.67 -14.65 2.69
N LEU A 366 0.84 -13.67 2.32
CA LEU A 366 1.15 -12.25 2.49
C LEU A 366 1.31 -11.83 3.95
N TRP A 367 0.57 -12.46 4.88
CA TRP A 367 0.73 -12.26 6.33
C TRP A 367 2.18 -12.35 6.82
N ALA A 368 3.05 -13.06 6.12
CA ALA A 368 4.46 -13.22 6.47
C ALA A 368 5.40 -12.19 5.83
N SER A 369 4.96 -11.33 4.90
CA SER A 369 5.86 -10.55 4.03
C SER A 369 6.89 -11.47 3.33
N ALA A 370 6.45 -12.27 2.36
CA ALA A 370 7.22 -13.28 1.61
C ALA A 370 8.42 -12.74 0.79
N ASP A 371 8.27 -11.58 0.16
CA ASP A 371 9.15 -11.08 -0.91
C ASP A 371 9.75 -9.70 -0.63
N ASP A 372 9.14 -8.94 0.27
CA ASP A 372 9.63 -7.67 0.80
C ASP A 372 9.03 -7.44 2.19
N GLU A 373 9.74 -6.76 3.09
CA GLU A 373 9.26 -6.52 4.47
C GLU A 373 8.03 -5.60 4.48
N LYS A 374 7.94 -4.66 3.53
CA LYS A 374 6.79 -3.78 3.33
C LYS A 374 5.57 -4.46 2.68
N GLN A 375 5.60 -5.73 2.25
CA GLN A 375 4.43 -6.37 1.64
C GLN A 375 3.19 -6.30 2.56
N VAL A 376 3.35 -6.69 3.82
CA VAL A 376 2.34 -6.48 4.87
C VAL A 376 2.03 -4.99 5.03
N VAL A 377 3.00 -4.09 4.97
CA VAL A 377 2.71 -2.65 5.09
C VAL A 377 1.80 -2.14 3.97
N VAL A 378 2.03 -2.51 2.71
CA VAL A 378 1.23 -2.00 1.58
C VAL A 378 -0.12 -2.72 1.46
N ALA A 379 -0.17 -4.04 1.73
CA ALA A 379 -1.40 -4.83 1.67
C ALA A 379 -2.28 -4.71 2.92
N LEU A 380 -1.68 -4.74 4.13
CA LEU A 380 -2.36 -4.85 5.43
C LEU A 380 -2.33 -3.60 6.31
N ARG A 381 -1.26 -2.80 6.29
CA ARG A 381 -1.15 -1.57 7.12
C ARG A 381 -1.97 -0.47 6.49
N PHE A 382 -3.25 -0.78 6.45
CA PHE A 382 -4.39 0.00 6.10
C PHE A 382 -4.35 0.40 4.64
N ARG A 383 -3.45 1.28 4.20
CA ARG A 383 -3.42 1.93 2.87
C ARG A 383 -4.24 1.26 1.76
N PHE A 384 -3.91 0.06 1.24
CA PHE A 384 -4.75 -0.49 0.17
C PHE A 384 -6.17 -0.85 0.63
N ILE A 385 -6.34 -1.68 1.67
CA ILE A 385 -7.66 -2.03 2.24
C ILE A 385 -8.42 -0.80 2.77
N LEU A 386 -7.69 0.23 3.23
CA LEU A 386 -8.21 1.48 3.78
C LEU A 386 -8.67 2.45 2.71
N THR A 387 -7.87 2.67 1.66
CA THR A 387 -8.23 3.49 0.50
C THR A 387 -9.40 2.86 -0.22
N ARG A 388 -9.38 1.54 -0.38
CA ARG A 388 -10.54 0.71 -0.70
C ARG A 388 -11.75 1.09 0.17
N LEU A 389 -11.68 0.85 1.49
CA LEU A 389 -12.78 1.10 2.43
C LEU A 389 -13.27 2.55 2.36
N TRP A 390 -12.34 3.49 2.16
CA TRP A 390 -12.59 4.91 2.11
C TRP A 390 -13.44 5.31 0.91
N PHE A 391 -13.12 4.81 -0.29
CA PHE A 391 -13.94 5.05 -1.48
C PHE A 391 -15.38 4.55 -1.26
N THR A 392 -15.54 3.34 -0.73
CA THR A 392 -16.88 2.76 -0.50
C THR A 392 -17.69 3.47 0.57
N LEU A 393 -17.08 3.90 1.68
CA LEU A 393 -17.79 4.65 2.72
C LEU A 393 -18.03 6.13 2.38
N SER A 394 -17.16 6.75 1.57
CA SER A 394 -17.15 8.22 1.35
C SER A 394 -17.65 8.66 -0.02
N VAL A 395 -17.58 7.78 -1.04
CA VAL A 395 -18.10 8.00 -2.39
C VAL A 395 -19.32 7.11 -2.67
N GLY A 396 -19.32 5.90 -2.12
CA GLY A 396 -20.31 4.87 -2.40
C GLY A 396 -19.96 4.04 -3.65
N THR A 397 -20.57 2.85 -3.76
CA THR A 397 -20.45 1.96 -4.92
C THR A 397 -21.76 1.93 -5.70
N ASN A 398 -21.68 1.87 -7.03
CA ASN A 398 -22.84 1.60 -7.89
C ASN A 398 -23.30 0.12 -7.84
N GLU A 399 -22.54 -0.74 -7.17
CA GLU A 399 -22.86 -2.15 -6.95
C GLU A 399 -24.04 -2.31 -5.98
N ARG A 400 -24.90 -3.31 -6.22
CA ARG A 400 -26.04 -3.65 -5.34
C ARG A 400 -25.62 -4.07 -3.93
N ASP A 401 -24.40 -4.55 -3.77
CA ASP A 401 -23.81 -4.94 -2.49
C ASP A 401 -22.49 -4.16 -2.26
N PRO A 402 -22.53 -3.04 -1.52
CA PRO A 402 -21.34 -2.30 -1.11
C PRO A 402 -20.37 -3.07 -0.19
N SER A 403 -20.60 -4.36 0.08
CA SER A 403 -19.64 -5.27 0.72
C SER A 403 -19.06 -6.32 -0.24
N ALA A 404 -19.56 -6.47 -1.47
CA ALA A 404 -19.15 -7.52 -2.41
C ALA A 404 -17.63 -7.47 -2.65
N TRP A 405 -17.19 -6.33 -3.15
CA TRP A 405 -15.79 -6.01 -3.38
C TRP A 405 -14.91 -6.11 -2.10
N LEU A 406 -15.40 -5.84 -0.87
CA LEU A 406 -14.62 -6.06 0.37
C LEU A 406 -14.21 -7.53 0.56
N LYS A 407 -15.00 -8.48 0.04
CA LYS A 407 -14.74 -9.92 0.15
C LYS A 407 -13.58 -10.38 -0.76
N HIS A 408 -13.10 -9.51 -1.66
CA HIS A 408 -11.96 -9.83 -2.53
C HIS A 408 -10.66 -9.87 -1.72
N ILE A 409 -9.96 -11.01 -1.77
CA ILE A 409 -8.74 -11.28 -1.01
C ILE A 409 -7.54 -10.71 -1.77
N VAL A 410 -6.69 -9.93 -1.11
CA VAL A 410 -5.39 -9.56 -1.67
C VAL A 410 -4.46 -10.78 -1.59
N GLU A 411 -4.01 -11.25 -2.75
CA GLU A 411 -3.24 -12.48 -2.91
C GLU A 411 -1.73 -12.25 -2.86
N ASP A 412 -1.26 -11.18 -3.51
CA ASP A 412 0.15 -10.76 -3.55
C ASP A 412 0.27 -9.23 -3.61
N ALA A 413 1.43 -8.72 -3.23
CA ALA A 413 1.82 -7.31 -3.30
C ALA A 413 3.31 -7.24 -3.63
N GLN A 414 3.72 -6.48 -4.64
CA GLN A 414 5.11 -6.45 -5.09
C GLN A 414 5.57 -5.01 -5.36
N GLU A 415 6.73 -4.63 -4.81
CA GLU A 415 7.35 -3.33 -5.11
C GLU A 415 7.82 -3.34 -6.58
N VAL A 416 7.30 -2.40 -7.38
CA VAL A 416 7.56 -2.26 -8.82
C VAL A 416 8.49 -1.08 -9.08
N VAL A 417 8.25 0.06 -8.43
CA VAL A 417 9.18 1.20 -8.39
C VAL A 417 9.47 1.50 -6.92
N LYS A 418 10.76 1.41 -6.56
CA LYS A 418 11.21 1.38 -5.18
C LYS A 418 10.78 2.61 -4.38
N GLY A 419 9.99 2.40 -3.32
CA GLY A 419 9.45 3.48 -2.48
C GLY A 419 8.28 4.26 -3.08
N GLU A 420 7.77 3.88 -4.27
CA GLU A 420 6.86 4.73 -5.05
C GLU A 420 5.63 3.99 -5.59
N ILE A 421 5.81 2.83 -6.23
CA ILE A 421 4.73 2.11 -6.94
C ILE A 421 4.77 0.61 -6.61
N TRP A 422 3.61 0.06 -6.28
CA TRP A 422 3.40 -1.35 -5.99
C TRP A 422 2.36 -1.97 -6.93
N ALA A 423 2.58 -3.22 -7.35
CA ALA A 423 1.56 -4.06 -7.96
C ALA A 423 0.84 -4.84 -6.86
N ILE A 424 -0.50 -4.81 -6.85
CA ILE A 424 -1.36 -5.51 -5.90
C ILE A 424 -2.23 -6.50 -6.67
N THR A 425 -2.05 -7.79 -6.39
CA THR A 425 -2.82 -8.87 -7.01
C THR A 425 -3.98 -9.24 -6.10
N ILE A 426 -5.20 -9.20 -6.63
CA ILE A 426 -6.44 -9.48 -5.91
C ILE A 426 -7.10 -10.72 -6.52
N ARG A 427 -7.60 -11.63 -5.66
CA ARG A 427 -8.51 -12.71 -6.03
C ARG A 427 -9.96 -12.30 -5.78
N ASP A 428 -10.77 -12.41 -6.82
CA ASP A 428 -12.23 -12.36 -6.79
C ASP A 428 -12.77 -13.69 -7.34
N GLY A 429 -13.32 -14.53 -6.46
CA GLY A 429 -13.66 -15.92 -6.79
C GLY A 429 -12.46 -16.68 -7.36
N ASN A 430 -12.55 -17.07 -8.65
CA ASN A 430 -11.47 -17.71 -9.39
C ASN A 430 -10.64 -16.73 -10.24
N SER A 431 -11.06 -15.46 -10.35
CA SER A 431 -10.40 -14.44 -11.15
C SER A 431 -9.26 -13.78 -10.37
N LEU A 432 -8.13 -13.54 -11.05
CA LEU A 432 -7.05 -12.68 -10.54
C LEU A 432 -7.04 -11.35 -11.28
N SER A 433 -6.79 -10.26 -10.56
CA SER A 433 -6.63 -8.91 -11.12
C SER A 433 -5.45 -8.20 -10.47
N GLU A 434 -4.53 -7.67 -11.27
CA GLU A 434 -3.40 -6.88 -10.81
C GLU A 434 -3.65 -5.38 -11.02
N PHE A 435 -3.41 -4.60 -9.96
CA PHE A 435 -3.57 -3.15 -9.91
C PHE A 435 -2.26 -2.50 -9.50
N TYR A 436 -1.83 -1.46 -10.22
CA TYR A 436 -0.71 -0.63 -9.80
C TYR A 436 -1.22 0.49 -8.88
N VAL A 437 -0.55 0.67 -7.74
CA VAL A 437 -0.93 1.64 -6.70
C VAL A 437 0.28 2.46 -6.24
N LEU A 438 0.04 3.68 -5.77
CA LEU A 438 1.07 4.51 -5.13
C LEU A 438 1.40 3.99 -3.73
N GLU A 439 2.68 3.91 -3.32
CA GLU A 439 3.02 3.44 -1.98
C GLU A 439 2.41 4.33 -0.87
N SER A 440 2.38 5.65 -1.08
CA SER A 440 1.99 6.65 -0.09
C SER A 440 0.50 6.65 0.26
N THR A 441 -0.39 6.53 -0.73
CA THR A 441 -1.86 6.57 -0.55
C THR A 441 -2.55 5.26 -0.91
N CYS A 442 -1.89 4.35 -1.62
CA CYS A 442 -2.46 3.17 -2.27
C CYS A 442 -3.69 3.44 -3.16
N GLU A 443 -3.78 4.64 -3.74
CA GLU A 443 -4.68 4.89 -4.86
C GLU A 443 -4.20 4.18 -6.12
N VAL A 444 -5.16 3.69 -6.90
CA VAL A 444 -4.92 2.91 -8.12
C VAL A 444 -4.60 3.86 -9.28
N ILE A 445 -3.39 3.74 -9.84
CA ILE A 445 -2.97 4.44 -11.06
C ILE A 445 -3.40 3.71 -12.35
N GLY A 446 -3.71 2.41 -12.26
CA GLY A 446 -4.30 1.63 -13.34
C GLY A 446 -4.24 0.13 -13.12
N ARG A 447 -4.93 -0.62 -13.98
CA ARG A 447 -4.95 -2.09 -13.99
C ARG A 447 -3.93 -2.65 -15.00
N ALA A 448 -3.34 -3.80 -14.70
CA ALA A 448 -2.48 -4.52 -15.64
C ALA A 448 -3.29 -5.04 -16.85
N LEU A 449 -2.68 -5.00 -18.04
CA LEU A 449 -3.35 -5.31 -19.31
C LEU A 449 -3.78 -6.78 -19.45
N ASN A 450 -3.16 -7.69 -18.69
CA ASN A 450 -3.38 -9.14 -18.81
C ASN A 450 -4.57 -9.65 -17.97
N ALA A 451 -5.24 -8.79 -17.20
CA ALA A 451 -6.34 -9.18 -16.33
C ALA A 451 -7.69 -9.19 -17.10
N PRO A 452 -8.53 -10.24 -16.99
CA PRO A 452 -9.75 -10.40 -17.80
C PRO A 452 -10.66 -9.17 -17.68
N GLN A 453 -11.19 -8.71 -18.82
CA GLN A 453 -11.75 -7.37 -18.95
C GLN A 453 -13.14 -7.24 -18.30
N LEU A 454 -13.17 -6.82 -17.04
CA LEU A 454 -14.38 -6.31 -16.39
C LEU A 454 -14.73 -4.96 -17.04
N GLU A 455 -15.72 -4.99 -17.94
CA GLU A 455 -15.94 -3.97 -18.99
C GLU A 455 -16.22 -2.54 -18.48
N ILE A 456 -16.57 -2.37 -17.20
CA ILE A 456 -17.37 -1.23 -16.74
C ILE A 456 -16.52 -0.06 -16.19
N TYR A 457 -15.32 -0.30 -15.60
CA TYR A 457 -14.71 0.70 -14.69
C TYR A 457 -13.20 0.98 -14.80
N SER A 458 -12.44 0.47 -15.78
CA SER A 458 -11.05 0.91 -15.96
C SER A 458 -10.50 0.76 -17.38
N SER A 459 -9.99 1.88 -17.91
CA SER A 459 -8.93 1.85 -18.92
C SER A 459 -7.70 1.14 -18.35
N GLY A 460 -6.94 0.46 -19.21
CA GLY A 460 -5.62 -0.07 -18.83
C GLY A 460 -4.65 1.03 -18.37
N LEU A 461 -3.57 0.64 -17.69
CA LEU A 461 -2.54 1.55 -17.17
C LEU A 461 -2.10 2.62 -18.21
N ARG A 462 -2.21 3.89 -17.81
CA ARG A 462 -2.00 5.06 -18.67
C ARG A 462 -0.58 5.09 -19.26
N ALA A 463 -0.45 5.51 -20.52
CA ALA A 463 0.79 5.36 -21.29
C ALA A 463 2.01 6.15 -20.76
N ASP A 464 1.80 7.14 -19.89
CA ASP A 464 2.85 7.83 -19.12
C ASP A 464 3.26 7.04 -17.86
N TRP A 465 2.31 6.46 -17.12
CA TRP A 465 2.60 5.55 -16.00
C TRP A 465 3.33 4.28 -16.46
N SER A 466 2.86 3.64 -17.53
CA SER A 466 3.50 2.47 -18.14
C SER A 466 4.95 2.78 -18.57
N ARG A 467 5.18 3.97 -19.14
CA ARG A 467 6.53 4.44 -19.50
C ARG A 467 7.39 4.74 -18.27
N TYR A 468 6.81 5.34 -17.23
CA TYR A 468 7.51 5.63 -15.98
C TYR A 468 7.98 4.34 -15.30
N ILE A 469 7.08 3.37 -15.11
CA ILE A 469 7.41 2.05 -14.55
C ILE A 469 8.51 1.38 -15.38
N ALA A 470 8.36 1.28 -16.70
CA ALA A 470 9.37 0.69 -17.58
C ALA A 470 10.74 1.41 -17.52
N SER A 471 10.75 2.73 -17.28
CA SER A 471 12.00 3.50 -17.13
C SER A 471 12.69 3.35 -15.77
N HIS A 472 12.01 2.81 -14.75
CA HIS A 472 12.57 2.60 -13.41
C HIS A 472 12.77 1.12 -13.03
N THR A 473 12.16 0.17 -13.76
CA THR A 473 12.39 -1.28 -13.60
C THR A 473 13.60 -1.80 -14.39
N GLY A 474 14.19 -0.99 -15.27
CA GLY A 474 15.33 -1.36 -16.09
C GLY A 474 16.64 -1.53 -15.32
N ILE A 475 17.48 -2.50 -15.73
CA ILE A 475 18.77 -2.82 -15.08
C ILE A 475 19.73 -1.63 -15.05
N SER A 476 19.64 -0.73 -16.03
CA SER A 476 20.44 0.51 -16.13
C SER A 476 19.79 1.72 -15.44
N ALA A 477 19.09 1.52 -14.32
CA ALA A 477 18.49 2.60 -13.55
C ALA A 477 19.58 3.53 -12.96
N GLY A 478 19.61 4.78 -13.43
CA GLY A 478 20.55 5.81 -12.96
C GLY A 478 20.11 6.47 -11.65
N PRO A 479 20.71 7.61 -11.26
CA PRO A 479 20.13 8.49 -10.26
C PRO A 479 18.85 9.16 -10.81
N HIS A 480 17.73 8.44 -10.73
CA HIS A 480 16.44 8.90 -11.26
C HIS A 480 15.84 10.05 -10.46
N ASN A 481 15.10 10.92 -11.16
CA ASN A 481 14.28 11.95 -10.51
C ASN A 481 13.11 11.26 -9.80
N LEU A 482 13.13 11.27 -8.47
CA LEU A 482 12.05 10.77 -7.60
C LEU A 482 10.68 11.27 -8.07
N PHE A 483 9.64 10.44 -7.88
CA PHE A 483 8.24 10.69 -8.24
C PHE A 483 7.77 12.12 -7.92
N SER A 484 8.14 12.62 -6.74
CA SER A 484 7.90 13.99 -6.26
C SER A 484 8.31 15.12 -7.23
N GLY A 485 9.28 14.90 -8.13
CA GLY A 485 9.69 15.87 -9.16
C GLY A 485 8.68 16.04 -10.31
N ASN A 486 7.66 15.17 -10.38
CA ASN A 486 6.54 15.29 -11.32
C ASN A 486 5.33 16.02 -10.71
N LEU A 487 5.40 16.40 -9.42
CA LEU A 487 4.38 17.22 -8.76
C LEU A 487 4.51 18.69 -9.17
N ARG A 488 3.37 19.33 -9.43
CA ARG A 488 3.24 20.77 -9.71
C ARG A 488 2.25 21.38 -8.74
N TRP A 489 2.66 22.49 -8.13
CA TRP A 489 1.87 23.29 -7.20
C TRP A 489 2.01 24.79 -7.57
N ALA A 490 1.45 25.69 -6.76
CA ALA A 490 1.64 27.14 -6.89
C ALA A 490 2.62 27.66 -5.82
N ASN A 491 3.02 28.93 -5.89
CA ASN A 491 3.80 29.62 -4.85
C ASN A 491 5.04 28.84 -4.36
N TYR A 492 5.97 28.52 -5.28
CA TYR A 492 7.18 27.72 -4.98
C TYR A 492 8.11 28.39 -3.95
N GLU A 493 8.00 29.70 -3.79
CA GLU A 493 8.68 30.54 -2.82
C GLU A 493 8.23 30.29 -1.37
N GLU A 494 6.94 30.04 -1.14
CA GLU A 494 6.37 29.76 0.20
C GLU A 494 6.27 28.26 0.49
N TYR A 495 6.03 27.43 -0.53
CA TYR A 495 5.75 26.00 -0.38
C TYR A 495 6.79 25.11 -1.06
N ASP A 496 7.27 24.09 -0.34
CA ASP A 496 7.99 22.95 -0.93
C ASP A 496 7.02 21.78 -1.09
N ARG A 497 6.80 21.34 -2.34
CA ARG A 497 5.85 20.27 -2.71
C ARG A 497 4.43 20.51 -2.17
N GLY A 498 4.02 21.77 -2.06
CA GLY A 498 2.73 22.15 -1.47
C GLY A 498 2.71 22.20 0.07
N MET A 499 3.82 22.00 0.76
CA MET A 499 3.93 22.15 2.22
C MET A 499 4.64 23.45 2.60
N SER A 500 4.08 24.21 3.54
CA SER A 500 4.59 25.51 3.98
C SER A 500 6.02 25.40 4.50
N ARG A 501 6.98 26.10 3.87
CA ARG A 501 8.43 26.03 4.21
C ARG A 501 8.69 26.45 5.65
N HIS A 502 7.95 27.47 6.12
CA HIS A 502 8.03 27.94 7.51
C HIS A 502 7.56 26.86 8.50
N TRP A 503 6.50 26.11 8.17
CA TRP A 503 6.05 24.98 8.99
C TRP A 503 7.03 23.81 8.96
N LEU A 504 7.56 23.44 7.78
CA LEU A 504 8.60 22.42 7.64
C LEU A 504 9.84 22.73 8.50
N HIS A 505 10.25 24.00 8.55
CA HIS A 505 11.30 24.45 9.47
C HIS A 505 10.90 24.27 10.94
N ARG A 506 9.68 24.66 11.32
CA ARG A 506 9.17 24.55 12.71
C ARG A 506 9.12 23.11 13.22
N ILE A 507 8.69 22.16 12.39
CA ILE A 507 8.62 20.73 12.79
C ILE A 507 9.98 20.04 12.82
N SER A 508 11.04 20.63 12.24
CA SER A 508 12.38 20.02 12.26
C SER A 508 12.95 19.85 13.68
N SER A 509 12.53 20.70 14.62
CA SER A 509 12.86 20.59 16.06
C SER A 509 11.93 19.64 16.85
N GLU A 510 10.91 19.05 16.23
CA GLU A 510 9.96 18.12 16.90
C GLU A 510 10.38 16.64 16.80
N ALA A 511 11.59 16.33 16.30
CA ALA A 511 12.13 14.98 16.15
C ALA A 511 11.13 14.01 15.46
N ASP A 512 10.87 12.83 16.04
CA ASP A 512 10.01 11.78 15.47
C ASP A 512 8.55 12.23 15.28
N VAL A 513 8.05 13.16 16.12
CA VAL A 513 6.71 13.75 15.97
C VAL A 513 6.68 14.67 14.75
N GLY A 514 7.74 15.45 14.54
CA GLY A 514 7.92 16.28 13.35
C GLY A 514 8.01 15.45 12.06
N LEU A 515 8.80 14.37 12.08
CA LEU A 515 8.88 13.43 10.97
C LEU A 515 7.51 12.80 10.67
N SER A 516 6.79 12.36 11.71
CA SER A 516 5.44 11.79 11.59
C SER A 516 4.44 12.80 11.00
N LYS A 517 4.48 14.06 11.44
CA LYS A 517 3.67 15.16 10.88
C LYS A 517 3.98 15.41 9.41
N LYS A 518 5.27 15.46 9.03
CA LYS A 518 5.69 15.63 7.63
C LYS A 518 5.17 14.49 6.76
N VAL A 519 5.33 13.25 7.20
CA VAL A 519 4.88 12.05 6.47
C VAL A 519 3.35 12.05 6.28
N VAL A 520 2.57 12.57 7.24
CA VAL A 520 1.12 12.77 7.07
C VAL A 520 0.80 13.90 6.07
N ALA A 521 1.55 15.01 6.07
CA ALA A 521 1.40 16.07 5.08
C ALA A 521 1.71 15.60 3.65
N GLU A 522 2.79 14.85 3.44
CA GLU A 522 3.16 14.27 2.14
C GLU A 522 2.09 13.31 1.61
N ARG A 523 1.44 12.53 2.50
CA ARG A 523 0.30 11.67 2.15
C ARG A 523 -0.94 12.50 1.79
N TYR A 524 -1.28 13.54 2.55
CA TYR A 524 -2.41 14.43 2.25
C TYR A 524 -2.24 15.13 0.90
N VAL A 525 -1.04 15.68 0.63
CA VAL A 525 -0.70 16.30 -0.66
C VAL A 525 -0.95 15.33 -1.81
N LEU A 526 -0.50 14.07 -1.69
CA LEU A 526 -0.69 13.07 -2.74
C LEU A 526 -2.14 12.57 -2.84
N ALA A 527 -2.92 12.57 -1.76
CA ALA A 527 -4.36 12.28 -1.76
C ALA A 527 -5.22 13.49 -2.23
N CYS A 528 -4.61 14.65 -2.48
CA CYS A 528 -5.28 15.88 -2.91
C CYS A 528 -4.80 16.41 -4.28
N VAL A 529 -3.95 15.67 -5.01
CA VAL A 529 -3.77 15.93 -6.44
C VAL A 529 -5.06 15.61 -7.19
N LEU A 530 -5.33 16.28 -8.31
CA LEU A 530 -6.54 15.98 -9.07
C LEU A 530 -6.54 14.54 -9.59
N ALA A 531 -7.72 13.91 -9.69
CA ALA A 531 -7.86 12.51 -10.12
C ALA A 531 -7.13 12.23 -11.46
N ASN A 532 -7.19 13.16 -12.42
CA ASN A 532 -6.49 13.09 -13.71
C ASN A 532 -4.94 13.08 -13.60
N SER A 533 -4.37 13.32 -12.41
CA SER A 533 -2.96 13.08 -12.10
C SER A 533 -2.67 11.57 -11.95
N ILE A 534 -3.52 10.87 -11.21
CA ILE A 534 -3.36 9.48 -10.76
C ILE A 534 -3.94 8.52 -11.79
N SER A 535 -5.21 8.67 -12.15
CA SER A 535 -5.93 7.82 -13.10
C SER A 535 -6.57 8.67 -14.21
N GLY A 536 -7.57 8.15 -14.93
CA GLY A 536 -8.28 8.91 -15.96
C GLY A 536 -7.42 9.33 -17.17
N GLN A 537 -7.84 10.38 -17.88
CA GLN A 537 -7.14 10.90 -19.06
C GLN A 537 -5.93 11.74 -18.64
N TRP A 538 -4.81 11.61 -19.36
CA TRP A 538 -3.62 12.45 -19.14
C TRP A 538 -3.93 13.92 -19.44
N MET A 539 -3.46 14.81 -18.55
CA MET A 539 -3.56 16.26 -18.71
C MET A 539 -2.29 16.98 -18.26
N SER A 540 -1.97 18.10 -18.92
CA SER A 540 -0.98 19.06 -18.43
C SER A 540 -1.49 19.83 -17.21
N SER A 541 -0.59 20.42 -16.42
CA SER A 541 -0.99 21.14 -15.19
C SER A 541 -1.85 22.36 -15.48
N ASN A 542 -1.68 22.99 -16.65
CA ASN A 542 -2.52 24.12 -17.06
C ASN A 542 -3.94 23.67 -17.40
N GLN A 543 -4.10 22.50 -18.04
CA GLN A 543 -5.42 21.89 -18.29
C GLN A 543 -6.08 21.47 -16.97
N MET A 544 -5.33 20.83 -16.06
CA MET A 544 -5.82 20.47 -14.73
C MET A 544 -6.21 21.70 -13.89
N ALA A 545 -5.44 22.79 -13.96
CA ALA A 545 -5.78 24.05 -13.31
C ALA A 545 -7.04 24.70 -13.89
N GLN A 546 -7.21 24.68 -15.23
CA GLN A 546 -8.40 25.18 -15.91
C GLN A 546 -9.64 24.35 -15.56
N GLU A 547 -9.55 23.02 -15.63
CA GLU A 547 -10.62 22.08 -15.25
C GLU A 547 -11.04 22.29 -13.79
N PHE A 548 -10.08 22.41 -12.87
CA PHE A 548 -10.37 22.68 -11.46
C PHE A 548 -11.02 24.06 -11.23
N ALA A 549 -10.59 25.09 -11.99
CA ALA A 549 -11.24 26.40 -11.99
C ALA A 549 -12.63 26.41 -12.65
N GLY A 550 -13.10 25.28 -13.20
CA GLY A 550 -14.37 25.17 -13.92
C GLY A 550 -14.38 25.85 -15.28
N LEU A 551 -13.20 26.18 -15.82
CA LEU A 551 -13.03 26.77 -17.15
C LEU A 551 -13.10 25.66 -18.21
N PRO A 552 -13.65 25.93 -19.41
CA PRO A 552 -13.63 24.96 -20.50
C PRO A 552 -12.19 24.71 -20.96
N SER A 553 -11.75 23.46 -20.91
CA SER A 553 -10.43 23.05 -21.39
C SER A 553 -10.31 23.34 -22.90
N GLN A 554 -9.60 24.41 -23.26
CA GLN A 554 -9.35 24.81 -24.65
C GLN A 554 -8.30 23.90 -25.31
N VAL A 555 -8.62 22.62 -25.44
CA VAL A 555 -7.72 21.63 -26.02
C VAL A 555 -7.82 21.70 -27.54
N THR A 556 -6.94 22.47 -28.18
CA THR A 556 -6.64 22.29 -29.61
C THR A 556 -5.72 21.07 -29.74
N PRO A 557 -6.20 19.91 -30.25
CA PRO A 557 -5.42 18.66 -30.25
C PRO A 557 -4.18 18.69 -31.17
N ALA A 558 -4.05 19.71 -32.03
CA ALA A 558 -2.93 19.87 -32.95
C ALA A 558 -1.56 20.14 -32.28
N ALA A 559 -1.54 20.68 -31.05
CA ALA A 559 -0.33 21.26 -30.46
C ALA A 559 0.67 20.26 -29.84
N ILE A 560 0.26 19.00 -29.57
CA ILE A 560 1.10 18.01 -28.84
C ILE A 560 1.86 17.09 -29.81
N ARG A 561 2.46 17.66 -30.86
CA ARG A 561 3.34 16.90 -31.77
C ARG A 561 4.79 16.94 -31.30
N GLY A 562 5.35 15.78 -30.95
CA GLY A 562 6.81 15.56 -30.84
C GLY A 562 7.41 15.33 -29.46
N LYS A 563 6.65 15.35 -28.35
CA LYS A 563 7.16 15.01 -27.01
C LYS A 563 6.32 13.91 -26.37
N THR A 564 6.97 12.84 -25.90
CA THR A 564 6.30 11.79 -25.13
C THR A 564 5.78 12.35 -23.80
N PRO A 565 4.52 12.10 -23.41
CA PRO A 565 4.02 12.57 -22.13
C PRO A 565 4.79 11.91 -20.99
N LYS A 566 5.26 12.75 -20.06
CA LYS A 566 5.69 12.35 -18.72
C LYS A 566 4.48 12.30 -17.80
N ILE A 567 4.61 11.60 -16.67
CA ILE A 567 3.69 11.79 -15.54
C ILE A 567 3.67 13.26 -15.18
N ASN A 568 2.47 13.74 -14.86
CA ASN A 568 2.26 15.11 -14.45
C ASN A 568 1.17 15.12 -13.37
N LEU A 569 1.53 15.55 -12.16
CA LEU A 569 0.62 15.63 -11.03
C LEU A 569 0.37 17.09 -10.71
N TYR A 570 -0.86 17.45 -10.34
CA TYR A 570 -1.22 18.83 -10.00
C TYR A 570 -1.96 18.92 -8.66
N LEU A 571 -1.38 19.69 -7.74
CA LEU A 571 -1.96 20.07 -6.45
C LEU A 571 -2.57 21.48 -6.56
N PRO A 572 -3.89 21.65 -6.39
CA PRO A 572 -4.51 22.98 -6.32
C PRO A 572 -4.09 23.76 -5.07
N ALA A 573 -3.91 25.09 -5.18
CA ALA A 573 -3.40 25.94 -4.10
C ALA A 573 -4.17 25.84 -2.76
N HIS A 574 -5.49 25.67 -2.79
CA HIS A 574 -6.30 25.50 -1.57
C HIS A 574 -6.08 24.17 -0.81
N HIS A 575 -5.29 23.25 -1.37
CA HIS A 575 -4.79 22.01 -0.74
C HIS A 575 -3.31 22.10 -0.32
N HIS A 576 -2.69 23.28 -0.37
CA HIS A 576 -1.39 23.47 0.28
C HIS A 576 -1.51 23.27 1.81
N VAL A 577 -0.49 22.72 2.44
CA VAL A 577 -0.46 22.40 3.88
C VAL A 577 0.25 23.50 4.66
N GLU A 578 -0.47 24.19 5.54
CA GLU A 578 0.12 25.12 6.52
C GLU A 578 0.57 24.44 7.80
N SER A 579 -0.14 23.42 8.26
CA SER A 579 0.28 22.61 9.41
C SER A 579 -0.49 21.31 9.55
N VAL A 580 0.09 20.36 10.30
CA VAL A 580 -0.52 19.09 10.69
C VAL A 580 -0.55 18.96 12.21
N HIS A 581 -1.71 18.60 12.74
CA HIS A 581 -1.98 18.48 14.18
C HIS A 581 -2.47 17.08 14.54
N PHE A 582 -1.99 16.54 15.66
CA PHE A 582 -2.43 15.27 16.25
C PHE A 582 -3.25 15.48 17.54
N THR A 583 -3.54 16.73 17.87
CA THR A 583 -4.34 17.18 19.01
C THR A 583 -5.38 18.19 18.53
N THR A 584 -6.52 18.25 19.21
CA THR A 584 -7.47 19.36 19.09
C THR A 584 -6.84 20.70 19.53
N PRO A 585 -7.45 21.86 19.21
CA PRO A 585 -7.01 23.17 19.72
C PRO A 585 -7.00 23.29 21.27
N LYS A 586 -7.68 22.38 21.98
CA LYS A 586 -7.69 22.27 23.44
C LYS A 586 -6.54 21.41 24.00
N GLY A 587 -5.64 20.92 23.15
CA GLY A 587 -4.53 20.03 23.51
C GLY A 587 -4.92 18.55 23.71
N VAL A 588 -6.21 18.20 23.64
CA VAL A 588 -6.68 16.81 23.76
C VAL A 588 -6.23 16.01 22.52
N PRO A 589 -5.60 14.83 22.67
CA PRO A 589 -5.23 13.97 21.54
C PRO A 589 -6.40 13.59 20.65
N LEU A 590 -6.16 13.58 19.34
CA LEU A 590 -7.07 12.97 18.37
C LEU A 590 -6.92 11.44 18.41
N HIS A 591 -7.98 10.71 18.03
CA HIS A 591 -7.96 9.27 17.83
C HIS A 591 -6.71 8.86 17.00
N PRO A 592 -5.97 7.79 17.36
CA PRO A 592 -4.65 7.51 16.78
C PRO A 592 -4.54 7.50 15.25
N ALA A 593 -5.62 7.16 14.54
CA ALA A 593 -5.68 7.17 13.07
C ALA A 593 -5.97 8.54 12.42
N LEU A 594 -6.32 9.58 13.19
CA LEU A 594 -6.76 10.90 12.70
C LEU A 594 -5.75 12.02 12.90
N ALA A 595 -5.61 12.89 11.90
CA ALA A 595 -4.92 14.16 12.00
C ALA A 595 -5.80 15.29 11.45
N VAL A 596 -5.56 16.52 11.90
CA VAL A 596 -6.10 17.74 11.29
C VAL A 596 -5.02 18.36 10.40
N ILE A 597 -5.39 18.71 9.17
CA ILE A 597 -4.58 19.45 8.21
C ILE A 597 -5.15 20.86 8.11
N GLN A 598 -4.36 21.88 8.42
CA GLN A 598 -4.67 23.26 8.07
C GLN A 598 -4.24 23.51 6.62
N THR A 599 -5.15 24.01 5.79
CA THR A 599 -4.80 24.65 4.51
C THR A 599 -5.10 26.16 4.57
N PRO A 600 -4.66 26.96 3.58
CA PRO A 600 -5.05 28.39 3.48
C PRO A 600 -6.55 28.63 3.33
N ALA A 601 -7.37 27.60 3.08
CA ALA A 601 -8.80 27.73 2.85
C ALA A 601 -9.67 27.26 4.03
N ARG A 602 -9.29 26.17 4.71
CA ARG A 602 -9.99 25.59 5.89
C ARG A 602 -9.22 24.45 6.53
N GLU A 603 -9.69 23.95 7.66
CA GLU A 603 -9.26 22.68 8.26
C GLU A 603 -9.88 21.44 7.59
N TYR A 604 -9.10 20.35 7.50
CA TYR A 604 -9.50 19.04 7.00
C TYR A 604 -9.16 17.96 8.03
N VAL A 605 -10.10 17.07 8.37
CA VAL A 605 -9.81 15.88 9.19
C VAL A 605 -9.49 14.71 8.28
N VAL A 606 -8.35 14.05 8.50
CA VAL A 606 -7.77 13.07 7.57
C VAL A 606 -7.24 11.82 8.27
N LEU A 607 -7.21 10.72 7.54
CA LEU A 607 -6.58 9.46 7.96
C LEU A 607 -5.05 9.56 7.83
N LYS A 608 -4.31 9.35 8.92
CA LYS A 608 -2.84 9.44 8.94
C LYS A 608 -2.18 8.48 7.95
N ASP A 609 -2.72 7.28 7.75
CA ASP A 609 -2.04 6.22 7.00
C ASP A 609 -2.00 6.43 5.48
N ASN A 610 -3.00 7.09 4.90
CA ASN A 610 -3.11 7.35 3.45
C ASN A 610 -3.41 8.82 3.08
N GLY A 611 -3.59 9.72 4.06
CA GLY A 611 -3.87 11.15 3.83
C GLY A 611 -5.32 11.49 3.44
N MET A 612 -6.22 10.51 3.37
CA MET A 612 -7.57 10.72 2.84
C MET A 612 -8.50 11.45 3.80
N GLN A 613 -9.28 12.39 3.26
CA GLN A 613 -10.22 13.22 4.01
C GLN A 613 -11.42 12.41 4.53
N VAL A 614 -11.64 12.44 5.84
CA VAL A 614 -12.82 11.86 6.53
C VAL A 614 -13.70 12.90 7.23
N GLY A 615 -13.28 14.17 7.22
CA GLY A 615 -13.99 15.30 7.82
C GLY A 615 -13.49 16.66 7.34
N CYS A 616 -14.05 17.74 7.85
CA CYS A 616 -13.58 19.12 7.66
C CYS A 616 -14.08 20.04 8.77
N GLU A 617 -13.54 21.27 8.81
CA GLU A 617 -13.83 22.32 9.78
C GLU A 617 -15.32 22.50 10.13
N GLU A 618 -16.20 22.37 9.13
CA GLU A 618 -17.63 22.67 9.25
C GLU A 618 -18.49 21.50 9.78
N ASP A 619 -18.07 20.27 9.49
CA ASP A 619 -18.84 19.02 9.74
C ASP A 619 -18.16 18.09 10.77
N GLY A 620 -16.97 18.44 11.27
CA GLY A 620 -16.15 17.56 12.10
C GLY A 620 -15.70 16.29 11.35
N VAL A 621 -15.53 15.19 12.08
CA VAL A 621 -15.44 13.84 11.49
C VAL A 621 -16.83 13.42 11.02
N ALA A 622 -16.98 13.03 9.74
CA ALA A 622 -18.29 12.64 9.22
C ALA A 622 -18.85 11.40 9.93
N ASN A 623 -20.16 11.39 10.20
CA ASN A 623 -20.88 10.37 10.99
C ASN A 623 -20.49 8.91 10.70
N VAL A 624 -20.30 8.53 9.43
CA VAL A 624 -19.90 7.16 9.06
C VAL A 624 -18.52 6.78 9.62
N TRP A 625 -17.59 7.73 9.65
CA TRP A 625 -16.24 7.55 10.17
C TRP A 625 -16.20 7.58 11.70
N MET A 626 -17.04 8.38 12.36
CA MET A 626 -17.22 8.34 13.82
C MET A 626 -17.55 6.92 14.31
N HIS A 627 -18.51 6.27 13.64
CA HIS A 627 -18.94 4.90 13.98
C HIS A 627 -17.85 3.84 13.70
N VAL A 628 -17.12 3.98 12.59
CA VAL A 628 -16.09 3.03 12.15
C VAL A 628 -14.80 3.13 12.98
N LEU A 629 -14.41 4.33 13.38
CA LEU A 629 -13.22 4.58 14.19
C LEU A 629 -13.50 4.38 15.69
N GLY A 630 -14.70 4.76 16.14
CA GLY A 630 -15.03 4.89 17.57
C GLY A 630 -14.61 6.25 18.13
N CYS A 631 -14.88 7.34 17.40
CA CYS A 631 -14.57 8.70 17.82
C CYS A 631 -15.80 9.62 17.76
N ASP A 632 -15.71 10.77 18.43
CA ASP A 632 -16.71 11.83 18.34
C ASP A 632 -16.52 12.71 17.09
N GLU A 633 -17.36 13.74 16.95
CA GLU A 633 -17.29 14.75 15.88
C GLU A 633 -15.96 15.52 15.89
N ASN A 634 -15.33 15.71 17.05
CA ASN A 634 -14.03 16.36 17.22
C ASN A 634 -12.85 15.41 16.90
N GLY A 635 -13.13 14.14 16.57
CA GLY A 635 -12.12 13.11 16.33
C GLY A 635 -11.44 12.57 17.59
N ILE A 636 -11.97 12.85 18.78
CA ILE A 636 -11.53 12.31 20.07
C ILE A 636 -12.07 10.88 20.22
N ALA A 637 -11.24 9.95 20.68
CA ALA A 637 -11.66 8.56 20.88
C ALA A 637 -12.73 8.45 21.99
N VAL A 638 -13.86 7.80 21.69
CA VAL A 638 -14.92 7.54 22.67
C VAL A 638 -14.64 6.20 23.35
N SER A 639 -14.44 6.22 24.67
CA SER A 639 -14.37 4.98 25.45
C SER A 639 -15.69 4.22 25.35
N LYS A 640 -15.62 2.96 24.97
CA LYS A 640 -16.74 2.00 24.95
C LYS A 640 -16.55 0.97 26.05
#